data_AF-A0A0P1AH69-F1
#
_entry.id   AF-A0A0P1AH69-F1
#
_cell.length_a   1.000
_cell.length_b   1.000
_cell.length_c   1.000
_cell.angle_alpha   90.00
_cell.angle_beta   90.00
_cell.angle_gamma   90.00
#
_symmetry.space_group_name_H-M   'P 1'
#
loop_
_entity.id
_entity.type
_entity.pdbx_description
1 polymer ?
#
loop_
_entity_poly.entity_id
_entity_poly.type
_entity_poly.pdbx_seq_one_letter_code
_entity_poly.pdbx_strand_id
1 'polypeptide(L)'
;MSETQNDDHELLIKEVVKDVSDPVIVDAQGPEEDKQLYDVRGQINDDNDEEDAQSDKDRGEINDDSDEEDSTDGDEDENDNLTQTIMDMGRHDRMQRIQKVLYEQLVGNDERLSLELREKEEELRRTKAAREDVGVALYGVQQQLAQLQVALEGAHQRLLTLRDERFSSEDMLDEWKKSAEEKKLAAEQRRAHFYKTQAELDSLNATLRQVEKYNEEMKHEIASTQRAAEKAEESMTVAEKDKVKQDLYIDRLNEQVKTLQEQLAINAAQLKTQRLETKAAEETLRQAAAQMESVTFEKKQLLQQWKSSLIGMQQRDTALQATQVAISKVGEDTLALNAEQRGYKLSIEKAQQTHETLITTIERFNAEIRFIEEQTEKLRAEHERLTARHELLSKSLKQTESQFLIVSKEGKRLEVEATQVAHHLETTQRERHALEDEIAAEKNDRTTVHKAAHNLTKETQRLVTQVHEKEVELANLRNEMARVGVDALNVQNHIAHLTETQRVLVEELKRDDQRVERGELEIRQRNDEIEKKMLRLDRLNRKYEHLVSKMEDADTGPLEATINNLVRETKIGREENISKQKMWLRAQTALVHAASETQELSERNQECKSKTSVLEQKQLRLQHELQEMQRELRDLSNGIASLHADTGRLNGLISRQGSRHDELLNSNHAFELDFATELRELEATSISMEARAASLRQEKHELVARVVEVERQLMLWEKKIQLEKETQAALDPEIGQAEARSMEKEIHRMQLRLEALQRSQEQMLQDMEQAVHKRDVIAMRGRSKKEQEAELTFAALTAKVSTLQNQLRKSERDTSRLDKSIRTQLVAGQEISFQLEKVSAEVKVHEERGVSLQRSINTALYNKQRYIDAAARKLRMIKRFDSLCRGVGTGSLDNEQANFKLKKAKEGIEKVRAIVSMLEKQNPHLAEVLPRVLLLAEDPPPLNK
;
A
#
# COMPACT_ATOMS: atom_id res chain seq x y z
N MET A 1 20.45 31.27 -22.55
CA MET A 1 21.85 31.73 -22.30
C MET A 1 21.79 32.76 -21.19
N SER A 2 22.88 32.93 -20.43
CA SER A 2 23.29 34.17 -19.72
C SER A 2 22.25 34.92 -18.86
N GLU A 3 22.50 35.26 -17.59
CA GLU A 3 23.73 35.09 -16.79
C GLU A 3 23.48 35.29 -15.28
N THR A 4 24.54 35.09 -14.51
CA THR A 4 24.81 35.39 -13.09
C THR A 4 23.93 36.39 -12.32
N GLN A 5 23.58 35.98 -11.08
CA GLN A 5 23.81 36.64 -9.76
C GLN A 5 23.46 38.13 -9.55
N ASN A 6 22.70 38.54 -8.51
CA ASN A 6 22.88 38.50 -7.03
C ASN A 6 23.53 39.80 -6.46
N ASP A 7 23.38 40.02 -5.15
CA ASP A 7 24.12 40.97 -4.28
C ASP A 7 23.64 42.46 -4.20
N ASP A 8 22.56 42.66 -3.44
CA ASP A 8 22.54 43.33 -2.11
C ASP A 8 22.69 44.87 -1.85
N HIS A 9 22.24 45.20 -0.62
CA HIS A 9 22.37 46.40 0.23
C HIS A 9 21.58 47.70 -0.08
N GLU A 10 20.49 47.84 0.68
CA GLU A 10 20.28 48.88 1.70
C GLU A 10 20.94 50.27 1.59
N LEU A 11 20.14 51.31 1.88
CA LEU A 11 20.48 52.29 2.93
C LEU A 11 19.22 53.00 3.48
N LEU A 12 18.67 52.47 4.58
CA LEU A 12 18.55 53.14 5.89
C LEU A 12 18.22 54.66 5.91
N ILE A 13 17.10 55.08 6.56
CA ILE A 13 16.99 56.28 7.46
C ILE A 13 15.54 56.57 7.97
N LYS A 14 15.34 56.52 9.32
CA LYS A 14 14.47 57.35 10.21
C LYS A 14 12.93 57.43 9.94
N GLU A 15 12.04 57.79 10.89
CA GLU A 15 12.07 57.94 12.37
C GLU A 15 10.63 57.91 12.96
N VAL A 16 10.51 57.67 14.27
CA VAL A 16 9.41 58.09 15.20
C VAL A 16 7.98 57.55 14.94
N VAL A 17 7.28 56.78 15.80
CA VAL A 17 7.06 56.71 17.28
C VAL A 17 5.75 57.41 17.73
N LYS A 18 4.99 56.75 18.65
CA LYS A 18 3.71 57.12 19.32
C LYS A 18 2.39 56.93 18.54
N ASP A 19 1.22 56.71 19.16
CA ASP A 19 0.82 56.25 20.53
C ASP A 19 -0.64 55.69 20.39
N VAL A 20 -0.96 54.46 20.85
CA VAL A 20 -1.64 54.10 22.14
C VAL A 20 -3.19 54.27 22.18
N SER A 21 -3.85 53.30 22.86
CA SER A 21 -5.25 53.29 23.37
C SER A 21 -6.43 52.82 22.51
N ASP A 22 -6.74 51.53 22.64
CA ASP A 22 -8.08 50.99 22.98
C ASP A 22 -8.62 51.55 24.33
N PRO A 23 -9.85 51.21 24.78
CA PRO A 23 -11.17 51.15 24.13
C PRO A 23 -12.24 51.90 24.98
N VAL A 24 -13.54 51.57 24.89
CA VAL A 24 -14.50 51.29 26.02
C VAL A 24 -15.97 51.27 25.53
N ILE A 25 -16.85 50.55 26.26
CA ILE A 25 -18.30 50.33 26.06
C ILE A 25 -19.05 50.82 27.33
N VAL A 26 -20.40 50.75 27.35
CA VAL A 26 -21.36 51.00 28.46
C VAL A 26 -21.90 52.46 28.45
N ASP A 27 -23.17 52.79 28.16
CA ASP A 27 -24.52 52.25 28.51
C ASP A 27 -25.15 52.99 29.74
N ALA A 28 -26.48 52.87 29.92
CA ALA A 28 -27.41 53.63 30.82
C ALA A 28 -27.96 54.96 30.26
N GLN A 29 -29.20 55.40 30.51
CA GLN A 29 -30.41 54.78 31.15
C GLN A 29 -31.70 55.54 30.71
N GLY A 30 -32.90 54.98 30.93
CA GLY A 30 -34.22 55.62 30.67
C GLY A 30 -34.73 56.48 31.86
N PRO A 31 -36.06 56.59 32.15
CA PRO A 31 -37.24 55.92 31.54
C PRO A 31 -38.51 56.84 31.42
N GLU A 32 -39.72 56.24 31.51
CA GLU A 32 -41.08 56.82 31.75
C GLU A 32 -41.74 57.60 30.56
N GLU A 33 -42.88 57.18 29.99
CA GLU A 33 -44.30 57.14 30.48
C GLU A 33 -44.97 58.54 30.44
N ASP A 34 -46.24 58.76 30.03
CA ASP A 34 -47.48 57.98 30.22
C ASP A 34 -48.68 58.56 29.38
N LYS A 35 -49.81 57.82 29.24
CA LYS A 35 -51.23 58.25 28.95
C LYS A 35 -51.58 59.16 27.72
N GLN A 36 -52.85 59.32 27.28
CA GLN A 36 -54.02 58.43 27.06
C GLN A 36 -55.12 59.20 26.24
N LEU A 37 -56.24 58.54 25.93
CA LEU A 37 -57.43 59.04 25.19
C LEU A 37 -58.02 60.38 25.69
N TYR A 38 -58.64 61.19 24.80
CA TYR A 38 -60.12 61.24 24.65
C TYR A 38 -60.59 62.05 23.40
N ASP A 39 -61.88 62.40 23.34
CA ASP A 39 -62.72 62.66 22.15
C ASP A 39 -63.59 63.93 22.33
N VAL A 40 -64.34 64.34 21.29
CA VAL A 40 -65.51 65.27 21.31
C VAL A 40 -65.26 66.79 21.49
N ARG A 41 -65.23 67.51 20.35
CA ARG A 41 -66.14 68.62 19.95
C ARG A 41 -66.42 69.82 20.91
N GLY A 42 -66.14 71.06 20.45
CA GLY A 42 -67.10 72.19 20.61
C GLY A 42 -66.63 73.61 20.98
N GLN A 43 -66.55 74.49 19.97
CA GLN A 43 -66.99 75.92 19.93
C GLN A 43 -66.43 77.04 20.85
N ILE A 44 -66.67 78.28 20.34
CA ILE A 44 -66.89 79.60 20.99
C ILE A 44 -65.82 80.69 20.71
N ASN A 45 -66.33 81.93 20.57
CA ASN A 45 -65.76 83.23 20.20
C ASN A 45 -66.04 83.61 18.72
N ASP A 46 -66.93 84.55 18.35
CA ASP A 46 -67.75 85.52 19.11
C ASP A 46 -66.92 86.57 19.92
N ASP A 47 -67.24 87.86 20.00
CA ASP A 47 -68.46 88.61 19.62
C ASP A 47 -68.15 90.10 19.26
N ASN A 48 -69.19 90.94 19.16
CA ASN A 48 -69.22 92.43 19.08
C ASN A 48 -68.90 93.08 17.70
N ASP A 49 -69.65 94.08 17.19
CA ASP A 49 -70.80 94.87 17.72
C ASP A 49 -72.04 94.70 16.77
N GLU A 50 -73.27 94.39 17.25
CA GLU A 50 -74.32 95.30 17.78
C GLU A 50 -74.94 96.25 16.70
N GLU A 51 -76.25 96.51 16.55
CA GLU A 51 -77.54 96.35 17.29
C GLU A 51 -78.71 96.23 16.24
N ASP A 52 -79.97 95.81 16.48
CA ASP A 52 -80.63 94.99 17.53
C ASP A 52 -82.08 94.57 17.06
N ALA A 53 -82.74 93.67 17.80
CA ALA A 53 -84.16 93.62 18.19
C ALA A 53 -85.35 93.81 17.19
N GLN A 54 -86.53 93.17 17.34
CA GLN A 54 -86.99 92.06 18.21
C GLN A 54 -88.32 91.45 17.68
N SER A 55 -88.97 90.60 18.48
CA SER A 55 -90.10 89.73 18.10
C SER A 55 -91.49 90.12 18.65
N ASP A 56 -92.53 89.64 17.95
CA ASP A 56 -93.78 89.05 18.51
C ASP A 56 -95.01 89.96 18.82
N LYS A 57 -96.21 89.31 18.73
CA LYS A 57 -97.57 89.69 19.24
C LYS A 57 -98.48 90.70 18.50
N ASP A 58 -99.43 90.12 17.76
CA ASP A 58 -100.91 90.15 17.92
C ASP A 58 -101.68 91.41 18.44
N ARG A 59 -102.85 91.64 17.80
CA ARG A 59 -103.98 92.57 18.09
C ARG A 59 -103.86 94.10 17.87
N GLY A 60 -104.74 94.60 16.98
CA GLY A 60 -105.72 95.65 17.35
C GLY A 60 -105.69 96.97 16.57
N GLU A 61 -106.86 97.32 15.98
CA GLU A 61 -107.34 98.66 15.53
C GLU A 61 -106.46 99.44 14.49
N ILE A 62 -106.93 100.06 13.39
CA ILE A 62 -108.16 100.71 12.88
C ILE A 62 -107.98 102.24 12.73
N ASN A 63 -108.19 102.73 11.48
CA ASN A 63 -108.46 104.12 11.05
C ASN A 63 -107.34 105.20 11.13
N ASP A 64 -107.36 106.29 10.33
CA ASP A 64 -107.88 106.58 8.96
C ASP A 64 -107.39 107.98 8.48
N ASP A 65 -108.08 108.56 7.49
CA ASP A 65 -108.12 109.98 7.03
C ASP A 65 -107.05 110.36 5.99
N SER A 66 -107.29 111.15 4.92
CA SER A 66 -108.48 111.78 4.25
C SER A 66 -108.00 112.26 2.84
N ASP A 67 -108.75 112.75 1.84
CA ASP A 67 -110.15 113.13 1.53
C ASP A 67 -110.46 112.66 0.06
N GLU A 68 -111.63 112.77 -0.62
CA GLU A 68 -113.09 112.79 -0.39
C GLU A 68 -113.80 112.58 -1.78
N GLU A 69 -115.09 112.19 -1.76
CA GLU A 69 -116.25 112.36 -2.71
C GLU A 69 -116.05 112.73 -4.23
N ASP A 70 -116.98 112.51 -5.18
CA ASP A 70 -118.46 112.48 -5.11
C ASP A 70 -119.08 111.65 -6.27
N SER A 71 -120.41 111.50 -6.28
CA SER A 71 -121.21 110.69 -7.22
C SER A 71 -122.40 111.44 -7.84
N THR A 72 -122.62 111.25 -9.15
CA THR A 72 -123.87 111.62 -9.87
C THR A 72 -123.91 110.74 -11.12
N ASP A 73 -124.80 109.75 -11.30
CA ASP A 73 -126.29 109.73 -11.30
C ASP A 73 -126.90 110.13 -12.66
N GLY A 74 -127.97 109.44 -13.08
CA GLY A 74 -128.64 109.61 -14.39
C GLY A 74 -129.11 108.31 -15.06
N ASP A 75 -130.39 107.96 -14.86
CA ASP A 75 -131.10 106.86 -15.55
C ASP A 75 -131.43 107.18 -17.02
N GLU A 76 -131.86 106.17 -17.79
CA GLU A 76 -133.23 106.13 -18.33
C GLU A 76 -133.59 104.74 -18.91
N ASP A 77 -134.87 104.38 -18.83
CA ASP A 77 -135.42 103.04 -19.09
C ASP A 77 -136.32 103.05 -20.37
N GLU A 78 -137.04 101.96 -20.62
CA GLU A 78 -138.16 101.82 -21.60
C GLU A 78 -137.88 101.92 -23.12
N ASN A 79 -138.24 100.85 -23.87
CA ASN A 79 -139.38 100.96 -24.82
C ASN A 79 -139.95 99.58 -25.27
N ASP A 80 -140.76 98.93 -24.44
CA ASP A 80 -141.40 97.64 -24.81
C ASP A 80 -142.72 97.81 -25.60
N ASN A 81 -142.79 98.84 -26.46
CA ASN A 81 -144.06 99.31 -27.06
C ASN A 81 -144.14 99.24 -28.59
N LEU A 82 -143.11 98.72 -29.28
CA LEU A 82 -143.23 98.32 -30.70
C LEU A 82 -143.60 96.83 -30.84
N THR A 83 -143.37 96.04 -29.80
CA THR A 83 -143.57 94.59 -29.75
C THR A 83 -145.04 94.19 -29.97
N GLN A 84 -145.98 94.92 -29.35
CA GLN A 84 -147.40 94.53 -29.29
C GLN A 84 -148.18 94.68 -30.62
N THR A 85 -147.94 95.72 -31.41
CA THR A 85 -148.77 95.95 -32.62
C THR A 85 -148.34 95.10 -33.82
N ILE A 86 -147.06 94.70 -33.91
CA ILE A 86 -146.61 93.70 -34.89
C ILE A 86 -146.97 92.28 -34.43
N MET A 87 -146.98 92.04 -33.11
CA MET A 87 -147.58 90.82 -32.53
C MET A 87 -149.02 90.60 -33.03
N ASP A 88 -149.84 91.62 -33.17
CA ASP A 88 -151.24 91.45 -33.59
C ASP A 88 -151.43 91.10 -35.09
N MET A 89 -150.40 91.30 -35.93
CA MET A 89 -150.33 90.63 -37.24
C MET A 89 -149.73 89.22 -37.17
N GLY A 90 -148.90 88.92 -36.17
CA GLY A 90 -148.30 87.60 -35.93
C GLY A 90 -149.21 86.59 -35.22
N ARG A 91 -150.15 87.05 -34.39
CA ARG A 91 -151.01 86.26 -33.47
C ARG A 91 -152.16 85.51 -34.16
N HIS A 92 -151.92 84.95 -35.35
CA HIS A 92 -152.80 83.96 -35.96
C HIS A 92 -152.08 82.61 -36.07
N ASP A 93 -152.58 81.58 -35.38
CA ASP A 93 -151.93 80.25 -35.25
C ASP A 93 -151.50 79.59 -36.58
N ARG A 94 -152.07 79.98 -37.72
CA ARG A 94 -151.71 79.43 -39.03
C ARG A 94 -150.47 80.08 -39.65
N MET A 95 -150.08 81.29 -39.23
CA MET A 95 -148.76 81.84 -39.53
C MET A 95 -147.65 81.24 -38.66
N GLN A 96 -147.94 80.69 -37.47
CA GLN A 96 -146.92 80.06 -36.62
C GLN A 96 -146.19 78.91 -37.34
N ARG A 97 -146.87 78.13 -38.20
CA ARG A 97 -146.21 77.05 -38.97
C ARG A 97 -145.20 77.61 -39.98
N ILE A 98 -145.52 78.73 -40.63
CA ILE A 98 -144.64 79.44 -41.59
C ILE A 98 -143.46 80.07 -40.86
N GLN A 99 -143.74 80.74 -39.74
CA GLN A 99 -142.74 81.34 -38.86
C GLN A 99 -141.82 80.28 -38.23
N LYS A 100 -142.35 79.09 -37.89
CA LYS A 100 -141.59 77.95 -37.38
C LYS A 100 -140.68 77.35 -38.44
N VAL A 101 -141.13 77.18 -39.69
CA VAL A 101 -140.24 76.76 -40.79
C VAL A 101 -139.13 77.80 -41.03
N LEU A 102 -139.44 79.11 -40.96
CA LEU A 102 -138.43 80.16 -41.07
C LEU A 102 -137.47 80.19 -39.88
N TYR A 103 -137.96 79.90 -38.67
CA TYR A 103 -137.16 79.80 -37.45
C TYR A 103 -136.29 78.55 -37.44
N GLU A 104 -136.78 77.40 -37.89
CA GLU A 104 -136.01 76.16 -38.09
C GLU A 104 -134.97 76.30 -39.20
N GLN A 105 -135.24 77.09 -40.26
CA GLN A 105 -134.23 77.48 -41.24
C GLN A 105 -133.14 78.37 -40.63
N LEU A 106 -133.49 79.29 -39.72
CA LEU A 106 -132.52 80.16 -39.06
C LEU A 106 -131.71 79.41 -38.01
N VAL A 107 -132.35 78.72 -37.07
CA VAL A 107 -131.72 77.86 -36.06
C VAL A 107 -130.92 76.74 -36.71
N GLY A 108 -131.40 76.09 -37.78
CA GLY A 108 -130.63 75.07 -38.49
C GLY A 108 -129.40 75.63 -39.21
N ASN A 109 -129.40 76.91 -39.62
CA ASN A 109 -128.17 77.57 -40.09
C ASN A 109 -127.29 78.02 -38.91
N ASP A 110 -127.85 78.42 -37.79
CA ASP A 110 -127.12 78.90 -36.60
C ASP A 110 -126.47 77.75 -35.81
N GLU A 111 -127.14 76.61 -35.67
CA GLU A 111 -126.57 75.35 -35.19
C GLU A 111 -125.44 74.87 -36.11
N ARG A 112 -125.63 74.94 -37.43
CA ARG A 112 -124.59 74.54 -38.39
C ARG A 112 -123.40 75.50 -38.39
N LEU A 113 -123.65 76.81 -38.28
CA LEU A 113 -122.61 77.82 -38.11
C LEU A 113 -121.92 77.69 -36.74
N SER A 114 -122.63 77.30 -35.68
CA SER A 114 -122.07 77.02 -34.36
C SER A 114 -121.25 75.73 -34.32
N LEU A 115 -121.60 74.73 -35.13
CA LEU A 115 -120.79 73.53 -35.32
C LEU A 115 -119.56 73.83 -36.18
N GLU A 116 -119.71 74.55 -37.31
CA GLU A 116 -118.59 75.04 -38.10
C GLU A 116 -117.66 75.94 -37.27
N LEU A 117 -118.20 76.79 -36.39
CA LEU A 117 -117.46 77.62 -35.44
C LEU A 117 -116.72 76.73 -34.42
N ARG A 118 -117.40 75.78 -33.76
CA ARG A 118 -116.75 74.88 -32.79
C ARG A 118 -115.66 74.01 -33.42
N GLU A 119 -115.87 73.50 -34.64
CA GLU A 119 -114.84 72.78 -35.39
C GLU A 119 -113.65 73.70 -35.70
N LYS A 120 -113.89 74.95 -36.10
CA LYS A 120 -112.83 75.93 -36.38
C LYS A 120 -112.16 76.46 -35.11
N GLU A 121 -112.86 76.54 -33.98
CA GLU A 121 -112.31 76.85 -32.67
C GLU A 121 -111.49 75.69 -32.10
N GLU A 122 -111.89 74.43 -32.34
CA GLU A 122 -111.10 73.27 -31.95
C GLU A 122 -109.88 73.08 -32.88
N GLU A 123 -110.00 73.33 -34.18
CA GLU A 123 -108.85 73.46 -35.10
C GLU A 123 -107.92 74.61 -34.66
N LEU A 124 -108.46 75.76 -34.27
CA LEU A 124 -107.68 76.89 -33.75
C LEU A 124 -107.01 76.54 -32.42
N ARG A 125 -107.68 75.79 -31.54
CA ARG A 125 -107.10 75.30 -30.27
C ARG A 125 -106.01 74.25 -30.54
N ARG A 126 -106.24 73.30 -31.44
CA ARG A 126 -105.25 72.26 -31.83
C ARG A 126 -104.04 72.89 -32.52
N THR A 127 -104.22 73.92 -33.36
CA THR A 127 -103.11 74.64 -34.01
C THR A 127 -102.41 75.62 -33.08
N LYS A 128 -103.09 76.24 -32.11
CA LYS A 128 -102.46 76.97 -31.00
C LYS A 128 -101.63 76.05 -30.11
N ALA A 129 -102.20 74.93 -29.66
CA ALA A 129 -101.49 73.91 -28.89
C ALA A 129 -100.27 73.39 -29.67
N ALA A 130 -100.43 73.00 -30.94
CA ALA A 130 -99.30 72.56 -31.76
C ALA A 130 -98.24 73.68 -31.99
N ARG A 131 -98.65 74.96 -32.04
CA ARG A 131 -97.72 76.10 -32.06
C ARG A 131 -97.01 76.30 -30.71
N GLU A 132 -97.69 76.07 -29.60
CA GLU A 132 -97.14 76.14 -28.24
C GLU A 132 -96.18 74.98 -27.99
N ASP A 133 -96.54 73.75 -28.38
CA ASP A 133 -95.68 72.57 -28.38
C ASP A 133 -94.44 72.75 -29.26
N VAL A 134 -94.60 73.28 -30.49
CA VAL A 134 -93.46 73.64 -31.36
C VAL A 134 -92.67 74.81 -30.78
N GLY A 135 -93.29 75.72 -30.04
CA GLY A 135 -92.62 76.81 -29.33
C GLY A 135 -91.78 76.32 -28.14
N VAL A 136 -92.30 75.38 -27.35
CA VAL A 136 -91.59 74.72 -26.24
C VAL A 136 -90.50 73.80 -26.78
N ALA A 137 -90.75 73.08 -27.87
CA ALA A 137 -89.72 72.29 -28.56
C ALA A 137 -88.62 73.19 -29.15
N LEU A 138 -88.97 74.33 -29.76
CA LEU A 138 -88.00 75.30 -30.27
C LEU A 138 -87.20 75.94 -29.13
N TYR A 139 -87.84 76.29 -28.00
CA TYR A 139 -87.15 76.78 -26.81
C TYR A 139 -86.23 75.72 -26.20
N GLY A 140 -86.67 74.45 -26.14
CA GLY A 140 -85.84 73.32 -25.71
C GLY A 140 -84.65 73.09 -26.63
N VAL A 141 -84.84 73.18 -27.95
CA VAL A 141 -83.77 73.13 -28.96
C VAL A 141 -82.84 74.34 -28.86
N GLN A 142 -83.35 75.54 -28.55
CA GLN A 142 -82.53 76.73 -28.28
C GLN A 142 -81.73 76.61 -26.98
N GLN A 143 -82.30 76.03 -25.93
CA GLN A 143 -81.61 75.76 -24.67
C GLN A 143 -80.54 74.68 -24.85
N GLN A 144 -80.83 73.62 -25.62
CA GLN A 144 -79.84 72.62 -26.04
C GLN A 144 -78.75 73.25 -26.93
N LEU A 145 -79.10 74.13 -27.87
CA LEU A 145 -78.14 74.86 -28.70
C LEU A 145 -77.22 75.73 -27.84
N ALA A 146 -77.77 76.48 -26.87
CA ALA A 146 -76.99 77.31 -25.95
C ALA A 146 -76.08 76.45 -25.05
N GLN A 147 -76.58 75.33 -24.52
CA GLN A 147 -75.77 74.36 -23.79
C GLN A 147 -74.66 73.75 -24.65
N LEU A 148 -74.94 73.43 -25.92
CA LEU A 148 -73.95 72.94 -26.88
C LEU A 148 -72.95 74.03 -27.32
N GLN A 149 -73.36 75.30 -27.38
CA GLN A 149 -72.46 76.43 -27.62
C GLN A 149 -71.53 76.66 -26.44
N VAL A 150 -72.04 76.70 -25.21
CA VAL A 150 -71.21 76.78 -23.99
C VAL A 150 -70.31 75.55 -23.84
N ALA A 151 -70.78 74.35 -24.21
CA ALA A 151 -69.96 73.15 -24.24
C ALA A 151 -68.90 73.18 -25.36
N LEU A 152 -69.20 73.76 -26.52
CA LEU A 152 -68.25 73.95 -27.62
C LEU A 152 -67.18 74.98 -27.24
N GLU A 153 -67.57 76.12 -26.67
CA GLU A 153 -66.66 77.17 -26.18
C GLU A 153 -65.79 76.64 -25.04
N GLY A 154 -66.38 75.92 -24.08
CA GLY A 154 -65.63 75.22 -23.03
C GLY A 154 -64.69 74.14 -23.57
N ALA A 155 -65.08 73.40 -24.62
CA ALA A 155 -64.20 72.47 -25.32
C ALA A 155 -63.10 73.17 -26.12
N HIS A 156 -63.38 74.35 -26.69
CA HIS A 156 -62.41 75.15 -27.43
C HIS A 156 -61.39 75.81 -26.48
N GLN A 157 -61.83 76.31 -25.33
CA GLN A 157 -60.97 76.79 -24.25
C GLN A 157 -60.10 75.65 -23.73
N ARG A 158 -60.67 74.46 -23.44
CA ARG A 158 -59.88 73.26 -23.07
C ARG A 158 -58.91 72.83 -24.17
N LEU A 159 -59.27 72.97 -25.45
CA LEU A 159 -58.36 72.66 -26.56
C LEU A 159 -57.22 73.68 -26.64
N LEU A 160 -57.47 74.96 -26.36
CA LEU A 160 -56.44 75.99 -26.26
C LEU A 160 -55.52 75.77 -25.04
N THR A 161 -56.06 75.49 -23.85
CA THR A 161 -55.22 75.18 -22.68
C THR A 161 -54.42 73.90 -22.91
N LEU A 162 -55.03 72.81 -23.41
CA LEU A 162 -54.29 71.59 -23.76
C LEU A 162 -53.27 71.82 -24.87
N ARG A 163 -53.51 72.71 -25.84
CA ARG A 163 -52.53 73.08 -26.88
C ARG A 163 -51.35 73.83 -26.28
N ASP A 164 -51.60 74.75 -25.35
CA ASP A 164 -50.58 75.62 -24.77
C ASP A 164 -49.80 74.90 -23.64
N GLU A 165 -50.46 74.01 -22.90
CA GLU A 165 -49.84 72.98 -22.07
C GLU A 165 -48.99 72.01 -22.90
N ARG A 166 -49.45 71.59 -24.09
CA ARG A 166 -48.65 70.75 -25.00
C ARG A 166 -47.45 71.49 -25.56
N PHE A 167 -47.59 72.76 -25.96
CA PHE A 167 -46.45 73.59 -26.38
C PHE A 167 -45.46 73.81 -25.24
N SER A 168 -45.93 74.19 -24.05
CA SER A 168 -45.07 74.30 -22.87
C SER A 168 -44.38 72.97 -22.54
N SER A 169 -45.08 71.84 -22.70
CA SER A 169 -44.50 70.51 -22.52
C SER A 169 -43.50 70.13 -23.62
N GLU A 170 -43.73 70.55 -24.87
CA GLU A 170 -42.83 70.34 -26.02
C GLU A 170 -41.57 71.21 -25.92
N ASP A 171 -41.70 72.48 -25.54
CA ASP A 171 -40.59 73.40 -25.28
C ASP A 171 -39.76 72.92 -24.08
N MET A 172 -40.40 72.60 -22.95
CA MET A 172 -39.72 72.00 -21.80
C MET A 172 -39.05 70.67 -22.19
N LEU A 173 -39.70 69.82 -22.98
CA LEU A 173 -39.13 68.54 -23.44
C LEU A 173 -37.95 68.77 -24.40
N ASP A 174 -37.95 69.83 -25.20
CA ASP A 174 -36.81 70.23 -26.03
C ASP A 174 -35.67 70.87 -25.21
N GLU A 175 -35.97 71.57 -24.10
CA GLU A 175 -34.96 71.95 -23.10
C GLU A 175 -34.41 70.73 -22.35
N TRP A 176 -35.24 69.78 -21.96
CA TRP A 176 -34.81 68.50 -21.39
C TRP A 176 -33.99 67.69 -22.40
N LYS A 177 -34.31 67.69 -23.70
CA LYS A 177 -33.46 67.09 -24.76
C LYS A 177 -32.11 67.81 -24.87
N LYS A 178 -32.08 69.15 -24.91
CA LYS A 178 -30.83 69.93 -24.96
C LYS A 178 -29.97 69.62 -23.73
N SER A 179 -30.55 69.71 -22.54
CA SER A 179 -29.87 69.38 -21.29
C SER A 179 -29.48 67.90 -21.19
N ALA A 180 -30.25 66.98 -21.77
CA ALA A 180 -29.92 65.56 -21.83
C ALA A 180 -28.78 65.28 -22.81
N GLU A 181 -28.74 65.94 -23.98
CA GLU A 181 -27.61 65.86 -24.91
C GLU A 181 -26.36 66.55 -24.35
N GLU A 182 -26.48 67.67 -23.65
CA GLU A 182 -25.38 68.29 -22.90
C GLU A 182 -24.87 67.39 -21.78
N LYS A 183 -25.77 66.80 -20.97
CA LYS A 183 -25.42 65.84 -19.91
C LYS A 183 -24.87 64.54 -20.48
N LYS A 184 -25.33 64.08 -21.65
CA LYS A 184 -24.83 62.92 -22.39
C LYS A 184 -23.46 63.20 -22.97
N LEU A 185 -23.23 64.35 -23.59
CA LEU A 185 -21.93 64.77 -24.12
C LEU A 185 -20.94 65.02 -22.97
N ALA A 186 -21.38 65.60 -21.86
CA ALA A 186 -20.59 65.68 -20.62
C ALA A 186 -20.35 64.31 -19.97
N ALA A 187 -21.29 63.35 -20.07
CA ALA A 187 -21.11 61.98 -19.61
C ALA A 187 -20.23 61.16 -20.57
N GLU A 188 -20.20 61.47 -21.86
CA GLU A 188 -19.29 60.91 -22.87
C GLU A 188 -17.89 61.50 -22.70
N GLN A 189 -17.76 62.80 -22.40
CA GLN A 189 -16.50 63.41 -21.98
C GLN A 189 -16.02 62.84 -20.64
N ARG A 190 -16.90 62.66 -19.64
CA ARG A 190 -16.57 62.00 -18.37
C ARG A 190 -16.29 60.51 -18.54
N ARG A 191 -16.90 59.81 -19.49
CA ARG A 191 -16.57 58.42 -19.86
C ARG A 191 -15.25 58.34 -20.61
N ALA A 192 -14.96 59.26 -21.53
CA ALA A 192 -13.67 59.34 -22.21
C ALA A 192 -12.55 59.74 -21.25
N HIS A 193 -12.83 60.63 -20.29
CA HIS A 193 -11.93 60.95 -19.18
C HIS A 193 -11.79 59.76 -18.23
N PHE A 194 -12.89 59.06 -17.91
CA PHE A 194 -12.85 57.84 -17.09
C PHE A 194 -12.05 56.74 -17.76
N TYR A 195 -12.23 56.49 -19.07
CA TYR A 195 -11.43 55.54 -19.84
C TYR A 195 -9.98 55.99 -20.02
N LYS A 196 -9.69 57.30 -20.04
CA LYS A 196 -8.31 57.81 -19.95
C LYS A 196 -7.73 57.56 -18.58
N THR A 197 -8.37 57.99 -17.50
CA THR A 197 -7.91 57.72 -16.13
C THR A 197 -7.94 56.24 -15.79
N GLN A 198 -8.74 55.42 -16.46
CA GLN A 198 -8.75 53.97 -16.33
C GLN A 198 -7.62 53.35 -17.16
N ALA A 199 -7.32 53.82 -18.36
CA ALA A 199 -6.13 53.38 -19.10
C ALA A 199 -4.82 53.86 -18.44
N GLU A 200 -4.84 55.05 -17.85
CA GLU A 200 -3.78 55.61 -17.01
C GLU A 200 -3.69 54.83 -15.71
N LEU A 201 -4.80 54.52 -15.02
CA LEU A 201 -4.83 53.67 -13.82
C LEU A 201 -4.50 52.21 -14.13
N ASP A 202 -4.82 51.68 -15.31
CA ASP A 202 -4.45 50.33 -15.73
C ASP A 202 -3.01 50.28 -16.22
N SER A 203 -2.46 51.38 -16.77
CA SER A 203 -1.02 51.54 -16.99
C SER A 203 -0.26 51.74 -15.67
N LEU A 204 -0.84 52.49 -14.73
CA LEU A 204 -0.30 52.71 -13.38
C LEU A 204 -0.45 51.46 -12.53
N ASN A 205 -1.47 50.64 -12.74
CA ASN A 205 -1.63 49.31 -12.16
C ASN A 205 -0.81 48.27 -12.91
N ALA A 206 -0.41 48.50 -14.17
CA ALA A 206 0.57 47.67 -14.86
C ALA A 206 1.98 47.99 -14.38
N THR A 207 2.33 49.27 -14.20
CA THR A 207 3.59 49.69 -13.56
C THR A 207 3.57 49.42 -12.07
N LEU A 208 2.44 49.54 -11.37
CA LEU A 208 2.30 49.16 -9.97
C LEU A 208 2.41 47.65 -9.88
N ARG A 209 1.71 46.83 -10.68
CA ARG A 209 1.95 45.37 -10.69
C ARG A 209 3.34 44.99 -11.18
N GLN A 210 4.02 45.80 -11.98
CA GLN A 210 5.42 45.60 -12.35
C GLN A 210 6.37 46.02 -11.24
N VAL A 211 6.02 47.01 -10.42
CA VAL A 211 6.77 47.48 -9.24
C VAL A 211 6.42 46.68 -7.99
N GLU A 212 5.24 46.07 -7.91
CA GLU A 212 4.80 45.10 -6.91
C GLU A 212 5.41 43.76 -7.26
N LYS A 213 5.37 43.31 -8.52
CA LYS A 213 6.21 42.18 -8.95
C LYS A 213 7.66 42.46 -8.75
N TYR A 214 8.20 43.62 -9.14
CA TYR A 214 9.60 43.94 -8.86
C TYR A 214 9.87 44.12 -7.36
N ASN A 215 8.89 44.47 -6.51
CA ASN A 215 9.03 44.49 -5.05
C ASN A 215 8.69 43.15 -4.38
N GLU A 216 8.08 42.19 -5.07
CA GLU A 216 7.80 40.82 -4.63
C GLU A 216 8.93 39.91 -5.08
N GLU A 217 9.41 40.07 -6.31
CA GLU A 217 10.71 39.62 -6.83
C GLU A 217 11.81 40.25 -5.98
N MET A 218 11.87 41.57 -5.73
CA MET A 218 12.86 42.14 -4.78
C MET A 218 12.56 41.81 -3.31
N LYS A 219 11.34 41.45 -2.87
CA LYS A 219 11.15 40.89 -1.51
C LYS A 219 11.40 39.39 -1.45
N HIS A 220 11.39 38.67 -2.56
CA HIS A 220 11.75 37.26 -2.65
C HIS A 220 13.24 37.11 -2.89
N GLU A 221 13.88 38.04 -3.61
CA GLU A 221 15.31 38.23 -3.72
C GLU A 221 15.83 38.83 -2.43
N ILE A 222 15.31 39.92 -1.85
CA ILE A 222 15.74 40.34 -0.48
C ILE A 222 15.41 39.26 0.54
N ALA A 223 14.25 38.58 0.53
CA ALA A 223 14.05 37.42 1.40
C ALA A 223 14.70 36.13 0.87
N SER A 224 15.57 36.15 -0.14
CA SER A 224 16.39 35.00 -0.58
C SER A 224 17.87 35.33 -0.66
N THR A 225 18.27 36.60 -0.58
CA THR A 225 19.60 37.06 -0.19
C THR A 225 19.60 37.19 1.32
N GLN A 226 18.58 37.72 1.99
CA GLN A 226 18.39 37.54 3.44
C GLN A 226 18.25 36.06 3.80
N ARG A 227 17.43 35.22 3.13
CA ARG A 227 17.47 33.76 3.42
C ARG A 227 18.68 33.04 2.84
N ALA A 228 19.47 33.62 1.93
CA ALA A 228 20.79 33.07 1.57
C ALA A 228 21.93 33.67 2.40
N ALA A 229 21.69 34.70 3.22
CA ALA A 229 22.61 35.38 4.10
C ALA A 229 22.38 34.91 5.53
N GLU A 230 21.14 34.73 5.99
CA GLU A 230 20.78 33.90 7.14
C GLU A 230 21.15 32.44 6.90
N LYS A 231 21.09 31.94 5.66
CA LYS A 231 21.63 30.60 5.30
C LYS A 231 23.11 30.63 4.96
N ALA A 232 23.70 31.75 4.57
CA ALA A 232 25.16 31.87 4.49
C ALA A 232 25.76 32.11 5.87
N GLU A 233 25.04 32.65 6.85
CA GLU A 233 25.42 32.79 8.26
C GLU A 233 25.05 31.51 9.03
N GLU A 234 23.96 30.82 8.69
CA GLU A 234 23.73 29.48 9.22
C GLU A 234 24.77 28.53 8.62
N SER A 235 25.01 28.54 7.31
CA SER A 235 26.06 27.69 6.72
C SER A 235 27.48 28.21 6.92
N MET A 236 27.73 29.49 7.25
CA MET A 236 29.03 29.98 7.71
C MET A 236 29.20 29.71 9.18
N THR A 237 28.21 29.90 10.06
CA THR A 237 28.36 29.51 11.48
C THR A 237 28.30 28.00 11.67
N VAL A 238 27.64 27.23 10.79
CA VAL A 238 27.76 25.77 10.71
C VAL A 238 29.09 25.41 10.08
N ALA A 239 29.56 26.07 9.02
CA ALA A 239 30.92 25.85 8.50
C ALA A 239 32.00 26.38 9.43
N GLU A 240 31.74 27.26 10.40
CA GLU A 240 32.66 27.71 11.44
C GLU A 240 32.59 26.76 12.62
N LYS A 241 31.42 26.26 13.01
CA LYS A 241 31.30 25.16 13.98
C LYS A 241 31.95 23.90 13.42
N ASP A 242 31.81 23.64 12.12
CA ASP A 242 32.40 22.51 11.41
C ASP A 242 33.83 22.77 11.00
N LYS A 243 34.26 24.03 10.83
CA LYS A 243 35.68 24.40 10.66
C LYS A 243 36.40 24.38 12.00
N VAL A 244 35.78 24.79 13.11
CA VAL A 244 36.30 24.60 14.47
C VAL A 244 36.30 23.12 14.86
N LYS A 245 35.29 22.32 14.47
CA LYS A 245 35.38 20.85 14.59
C LYS A 245 36.48 20.30 13.68
N GLN A 246 36.61 20.78 12.44
CA GLN A 246 37.64 20.35 11.50
C GLN A 246 39.02 20.80 11.97
N ASP A 247 39.17 21.92 12.66
CA ASP A 247 40.44 22.48 13.14
C ASP A 247 40.82 21.84 14.47
N LEU A 248 39.87 21.59 15.38
CA LEU A 248 40.09 20.68 16.52
C LEU A 248 40.35 19.24 16.07
N TYR A 249 39.83 18.82 14.92
CA TYR A 249 40.12 17.51 14.32
C TYR A 249 41.44 17.51 13.54
N ILE A 250 41.83 18.61 12.89
CA ILE A 250 43.11 18.82 12.24
C ILE A 250 44.20 18.96 13.29
N ASP A 251 43.95 19.60 14.43
CA ASP A 251 44.86 19.67 15.57
C ASP A 251 45.01 18.30 16.23
N ARG A 252 43.90 17.55 16.44
CA ARG A 252 43.99 16.14 16.85
C ARG A 252 44.68 15.27 15.81
N LEU A 253 44.47 15.49 14.52
CA LEU A 253 45.16 14.78 13.45
C LEU A 253 46.61 15.23 13.30
N ASN A 254 46.97 16.46 13.63
CA ASN A 254 48.33 16.99 13.62
C ASN A 254 49.09 16.52 14.86
N GLU A 255 48.43 16.41 16.00
CA GLU A 255 48.96 15.79 17.22
C GLU A 255 49.07 14.27 17.05
N GLN A 256 48.11 13.61 16.40
CA GLN A 256 48.23 12.21 15.98
C GLN A 256 49.32 12.03 14.91
N VAL A 257 49.42 12.89 13.90
CA VAL A 257 50.48 12.84 12.88
C VAL A 257 51.84 13.14 13.51
N LYS A 258 51.94 14.07 14.45
CA LYS A 258 53.16 14.36 15.20
C LYS A 258 53.56 13.18 16.09
N THR A 259 52.64 12.62 16.87
CA THR A 259 52.92 11.44 17.70
C THR A 259 53.19 10.19 16.85
N LEU A 260 52.56 10.05 15.67
CA LEU A 260 52.88 9.01 14.68
C LEU A 260 54.21 9.27 13.94
N GLN A 261 54.63 10.53 13.77
CA GLN A 261 55.95 10.91 13.23
C GLN A 261 57.05 10.68 14.28
N GLU A 262 56.78 10.99 15.55
CA GLU A 262 57.66 10.68 16.69
C GLU A 262 57.76 9.15 16.88
N GLN A 263 56.64 8.42 16.81
CA GLN A 263 56.64 6.96 16.77
C GLN A 263 57.34 6.42 15.52
N LEU A 264 57.17 7.02 14.33
CA LEU A 264 57.92 6.62 13.12
C LEU A 264 59.42 6.91 13.26
N ALA A 265 59.82 8.00 13.91
CA ALA A 265 61.22 8.31 14.17
C ALA A 265 61.83 7.33 15.19
N ILE A 266 61.10 7.02 16.26
CA ILE A 266 61.48 6.00 17.25
C ILE A 266 61.55 4.62 16.58
N ASN A 267 60.53 4.22 15.84
CA ASN A 267 60.48 2.93 15.14
C ASN A 267 61.52 2.85 14.02
N ALA A 268 61.84 3.94 13.32
CA ALA A 268 62.93 3.97 12.34
C ALA A 268 64.30 3.91 13.00
N ALA A 269 64.48 4.51 14.19
CA ALA A 269 65.69 4.37 14.99
C ALA A 269 65.85 2.93 15.51
N GLN A 270 64.80 2.33 16.08
CA GLN A 270 64.76 0.94 16.52
C GLN A 270 64.98 -0.04 15.36
N LEU A 271 64.34 0.18 14.21
CA LEU A 271 64.53 -0.64 13.01
C LEU A 271 65.93 -0.47 12.42
N LYS A 272 66.57 0.70 12.61
CA LYS A 272 67.98 0.92 12.27
C LYS A 272 68.93 0.20 13.25
N THR A 273 68.69 0.20 14.56
CA THR A 273 69.51 -0.56 15.52
C THR A 273 69.30 -2.06 15.33
N GLN A 274 68.06 -2.53 15.21
CA GLN A 274 67.74 -3.92 14.86
C GLN A 274 68.40 -4.34 13.55
N ARG A 275 68.42 -3.51 12.50
CA ARG A 275 69.16 -3.83 11.25
C ARG A 275 70.69 -3.84 11.40
N LEU A 276 71.25 -3.25 12.45
CA LEU A 276 72.67 -3.36 12.77
C LEU A 276 72.93 -4.60 13.64
N GLU A 277 72.04 -4.90 14.58
CA GLU A 277 72.05 -6.10 15.41
C GLU A 277 71.84 -7.37 14.57
N THR A 278 70.91 -7.39 13.61
CA THR A 278 70.71 -8.51 12.69
C THR A 278 71.90 -8.67 11.74
N LYS A 279 72.55 -7.58 11.32
CA LYS A 279 73.79 -7.67 10.52
C LYS A 279 74.95 -8.23 11.33
N ALA A 280 75.12 -7.79 12.58
CA ALA A 280 76.11 -8.38 13.49
C ALA A 280 75.80 -9.87 13.77
N ALA A 281 74.51 -10.24 13.90
CA ALA A 281 74.09 -11.62 14.02
C ALA A 281 74.32 -12.44 12.73
N GLU A 282 74.05 -11.88 11.54
CA GLU A 282 74.36 -12.49 10.25
C GLU A 282 75.87 -12.69 10.06
N GLU A 283 76.69 -11.74 10.51
CA GLU A 283 78.15 -11.84 10.49
C GLU A 283 78.66 -12.91 11.48
N THR A 284 78.14 -12.97 12.71
CA THR A 284 78.51 -14.04 13.66
C THR A 284 78.00 -15.42 13.20
N LEU A 285 76.81 -15.51 12.60
CA LEU A 285 76.30 -16.73 11.97
C LEU A 285 77.16 -17.15 10.76
N ARG A 286 77.66 -16.20 9.96
CA ARG A 286 78.57 -16.49 8.84
C ARG A 286 79.94 -16.97 9.34
N GLN A 287 80.46 -16.38 10.42
CA GLN A 287 81.68 -16.84 11.08
C GLN A 287 81.50 -18.22 11.72
N ALA A 288 80.38 -18.46 12.41
CA ALA A 288 80.03 -19.75 12.98
C ALA A 288 79.82 -20.82 11.90
N ALA A 289 79.20 -20.49 10.77
CA ALA A 289 79.07 -21.39 9.62
C ALA A 289 80.44 -21.76 9.03
N ALA A 290 81.34 -20.79 8.85
CA ALA A 290 82.71 -21.06 8.40
C ALA A 290 83.52 -21.92 9.40
N GLN A 291 83.34 -21.71 10.71
CA GLN A 291 83.91 -22.57 11.75
C GLN A 291 83.29 -23.97 11.73
N MET A 292 81.98 -24.10 11.53
CA MET A 292 81.32 -25.41 11.35
C MET A 292 81.83 -26.12 10.10
N GLU A 293 82.05 -25.42 8.99
CA GLU A 293 82.66 -26.00 7.79
C GLU A 293 84.08 -26.52 8.09
N SER A 294 84.93 -25.73 8.77
CA SER A 294 86.26 -26.20 9.23
C SER A 294 86.16 -27.45 10.10
N VAL A 295 85.28 -27.44 11.11
CA VAL A 295 85.06 -28.59 12.00
C VAL A 295 84.52 -29.81 11.23
N THR A 296 83.70 -29.63 10.19
CA THR A 296 83.28 -30.77 9.34
C THR A 296 84.38 -31.27 8.42
N PHE A 297 85.30 -30.40 7.98
CA PHE A 297 86.49 -30.79 7.23
C PHE A 297 87.46 -31.58 8.12
N GLU A 298 87.80 -31.05 9.30
CA GLU A 298 88.60 -31.73 10.33
C GLU A 298 87.97 -33.07 10.72
N LYS A 299 86.64 -33.11 10.94
CA LYS A 299 85.92 -34.36 11.22
C LYS A 299 85.99 -35.36 10.07
N LYS A 300 85.94 -34.92 8.80
CA LYS A 300 86.16 -35.80 7.64
C LYS A 300 87.60 -36.32 7.59
N GLN A 301 88.59 -35.45 7.84
CA GLN A 301 90.01 -35.81 7.89
C GLN A 301 90.31 -36.81 9.02
N LEU A 302 89.81 -36.55 10.23
CA LEU A 302 89.91 -37.47 11.38
C LEU A 302 89.18 -38.79 11.13
N LEU A 303 88.01 -38.78 10.49
CA LEU A 303 87.33 -40.02 10.08
C LEU A 303 88.10 -40.79 9.01
N GLN A 304 88.82 -40.13 8.11
CA GLN A 304 89.68 -40.77 7.12
C GLN A 304 90.95 -41.34 7.76
N GLN A 305 91.58 -40.59 8.67
CA GLN A 305 92.71 -41.06 9.47
C GLN A 305 92.29 -42.25 10.34
N TRP A 306 91.17 -42.17 11.06
CA TRP A 306 90.61 -43.27 11.84
C TRP A 306 90.29 -44.50 11.00
N LYS A 307 89.68 -44.34 9.81
CA LYS A 307 89.47 -45.45 8.86
C LYS A 307 90.79 -46.08 8.40
N SER A 308 91.81 -45.28 8.10
CA SER A 308 93.13 -45.80 7.73
C SER A 308 93.84 -46.49 8.90
N SER A 309 93.68 -46.00 10.13
CA SER A 309 94.15 -46.65 11.35
C SER A 309 93.40 -47.95 11.65
N LEU A 310 92.10 -48.00 11.34
CA LEU A 310 91.25 -49.19 11.50
C LEU A 310 91.61 -50.26 10.45
N ILE A 311 91.84 -49.89 9.19
CA ILE A 311 92.38 -50.79 8.15
C ILE A 311 93.80 -51.25 8.53
N GLY A 312 94.63 -50.34 9.07
CA GLY A 312 95.94 -50.65 9.63
C GLY A 312 95.88 -51.50 10.91
N MET A 313 94.75 -51.55 11.60
CA MET A 313 94.49 -52.47 12.73
C MET A 313 94.04 -53.82 12.19
N GLN A 314 93.04 -53.86 11.31
CA GLN A 314 92.55 -55.08 10.67
C GLN A 314 93.67 -55.86 9.95
N GLN A 315 94.61 -55.17 9.27
CA GLN A 315 95.78 -55.82 8.67
C GLN A 315 96.80 -56.33 9.70
N ARG A 316 96.89 -55.71 10.88
CA ARG A 316 97.68 -56.24 12.01
C ARG A 316 96.95 -57.41 12.69
N ASP A 317 95.63 -57.39 12.74
CA ASP A 317 94.81 -58.45 13.33
C ASP A 317 94.80 -59.70 12.44
N THR A 318 94.74 -59.55 11.10
CA THR A 318 94.91 -60.68 10.17
C THR A 318 96.34 -61.20 10.14
N ALA A 319 97.35 -60.33 10.24
CA ALA A 319 98.74 -60.76 10.42
C ALA A 319 98.95 -61.49 11.75
N LEU A 320 98.37 -61.00 12.85
CA LEU A 320 98.40 -61.63 14.17
C LEU A 320 97.69 -62.98 14.12
N GLN A 321 96.50 -63.06 13.52
CA GLN A 321 95.78 -64.32 13.31
C GLN A 321 96.59 -65.31 12.47
N ALA A 322 97.27 -64.86 11.42
CA ALA A 322 98.17 -65.70 10.62
C ALA A 322 99.37 -66.20 11.45
N THR A 323 99.99 -65.34 12.28
CA THR A 323 101.04 -65.78 13.20
C THR A 323 100.51 -66.71 14.30
N GLN A 324 99.29 -66.51 14.79
CA GLN A 324 98.67 -67.37 15.79
C GLN A 324 98.33 -68.75 15.20
N VAL A 325 97.87 -68.82 13.95
CA VAL A 325 97.69 -70.10 13.23
C VAL A 325 99.03 -70.78 12.98
N ALA A 326 100.10 -70.03 12.68
CA ALA A 326 101.45 -70.59 12.57
C ALA A 326 101.98 -71.11 13.93
N ILE A 327 101.73 -70.39 15.02
CA ILE A 327 102.07 -70.81 16.39
C ILE A 327 101.26 -72.05 16.79
N SER A 328 99.95 -72.10 16.47
CA SER A 328 99.13 -73.30 16.69
C SER A 328 99.66 -74.50 15.90
N LYS A 329 100.05 -74.32 14.63
CA LYS A 329 100.69 -75.38 13.85
C LYS A 329 102.02 -75.85 14.44
N VAL A 330 102.90 -74.94 14.86
CA VAL A 330 104.13 -75.32 15.58
C VAL A 330 103.80 -76.00 16.92
N GLY A 331 102.68 -75.66 17.56
CA GLY A 331 102.12 -76.37 18.71
C GLY A 331 101.65 -77.79 18.38
N GLU A 332 100.96 -77.98 17.26
CA GLU A 332 100.53 -79.29 16.74
C GLU A 332 101.73 -80.14 16.32
N ASP A 333 102.70 -79.58 15.59
CA ASP A 333 103.95 -80.21 15.19
C ASP A 333 104.80 -80.59 16.42
N THR A 334 104.90 -79.72 17.43
CA THR A 334 105.61 -80.07 18.68
C THR A 334 104.83 -81.06 19.54
N LEU A 335 103.49 -81.09 19.50
CA LEU A 335 102.69 -82.15 20.13
C LEU A 335 102.85 -83.49 19.40
N ALA A 336 102.97 -83.48 18.07
CA ALA A 336 103.28 -84.65 17.24
C ALA A 336 104.68 -85.16 17.52
N LEU A 337 105.72 -84.31 17.49
CA LEU A 337 107.09 -84.65 17.88
C LEU A 337 107.17 -85.14 19.35
N ASN A 338 106.37 -84.58 20.27
CA ASN A 338 106.26 -85.10 21.64
C ASN A 338 105.49 -86.43 21.71
N ALA A 339 104.60 -86.75 20.77
CA ALA A 339 103.96 -88.06 20.65
C ALA A 339 104.93 -89.09 20.06
N GLU A 340 105.71 -88.73 19.04
CA GLU A 340 106.80 -89.54 18.49
C GLU A 340 107.88 -89.79 19.54
N GLN A 341 108.35 -88.77 20.26
CA GLN A 341 109.29 -88.94 21.37
C GLN A 341 108.74 -89.83 22.49
N ARG A 342 107.43 -89.79 22.77
CA ARG A 342 106.78 -90.73 23.70
C ARG A 342 106.73 -92.14 23.12
N GLY A 343 106.45 -92.30 21.83
CA GLY A 343 106.50 -93.58 21.13
C GLY A 343 107.90 -94.19 21.11
N TYR A 344 108.93 -93.40 20.82
CA TYR A 344 110.33 -93.80 20.89
C TYR A 344 110.75 -94.11 22.33
N LYS A 345 110.35 -93.32 23.34
CA LYS A 345 110.58 -93.65 24.76
C LYS A 345 109.92 -94.97 25.15
N LEU A 346 108.66 -95.20 24.79
CA LEU A 346 107.97 -96.47 25.07
C LEU A 346 108.58 -97.66 24.32
N SER A 347 109.17 -97.42 23.14
CA SER A 347 109.92 -98.41 22.38
C SER A 347 111.28 -98.71 23.02
N ILE A 348 111.96 -97.69 23.55
CA ILE A 348 113.20 -97.81 24.32
C ILE A 348 112.95 -98.52 25.66
N GLU A 349 111.87 -98.20 26.38
CA GLU A 349 111.46 -98.89 27.61
C GLU A 349 111.15 -100.37 27.33
N LYS A 350 110.45 -100.68 26.23
CA LYS A 350 110.25 -102.08 25.79
C LYS A 350 111.56 -102.76 25.41
N ALA A 351 112.46 -102.07 24.71
CA ALA A 351 113.79 -102.59 24.38
C ALA A 351 114.63 -102.84 25.64
N GLN A 352 114.55 -101.94 26.63
CA GLN A 352 115.17 -102.07 27.94
C GLN A 352 114.58 -103.26 28.72
N GLN A 353 113.26 -103.45 28.74
CA GLN A 353 112.62 -104.63 29.34
C GLN A 353 113.02 -105.94 28.64
N THR A 354 113.17 -105.94 27.31
CA THR A 354 113.76 -107.09 26.60
C THR A 354 115.24 -107.27 26.92
N HIS A 355 115.98 -106.19 27.19
CA HIS A 355 117.38 -106.24 27.58
C HIS A 355 117.57 -106.68 29.04
N GLU A 356 116.68 -106.33 29.96
CA GLU A 356 116.66 -106.78 31.35
C GLU A 356 116.22 -108.25 31.45
N THR A 357 115.26 -108.69 30.63
CA THR A 357 114.93 -110.13 30.53
C THR A 357 116.05 -110.93 29.84
N LEU A 358 116.81 -110.34 28.91
CA LEU A 358 118.05 -110.93 28.38
C LEU A 358 119.18 -110.94 29.43
N ILE A 359 119.39 -109.88 30.21
CA ILE A 359 120.37 -109.85 31.31
C ILE A 359 120.01 -110.92 32.34
N THR A 360 118.79 -110.94 32.85
CA THR A 360 118.38 -111.91 33.89
C THR A 360 118.38 -113.35 33.38
N THR A 361 118.12 -113.60 32.09
CA THR A 361 118.33 -114.94 31.52
C THR A 361 119.81 -115.27 31.33
N ILE A 362 120.66 -114.31 30.95
CA ILE A 362 122.13 -114.47 30.92
C ILE A 362 122.71 -114.69 32.33
N GLU A 363 122.24 -114.00 33.35
CA GLU A 363 122.62 -114.20 34.76
C GLU A 363 122.15 -115.57 35.26
N ARG A 364 120.94 -116.00 34.91
CA ARG A 364 120.44 -117.34 35.18
C ARG A 364 121.29 -118.40 34.47
N PHE A 365 121.63 -118.22 33.20
CA PHE A 365 122.52 -119.13 32.46
C PHE A 365 123.94 -119.11 33.03
N ASN A 366 124.46 -117.97 33.48
CA ASN A 366 125.77 -117.88 34.15
C ASN A 366 125.76 -118.56 35.53
N ALA A 367 124.63 -118.52 36.26
CA ALA A 367 124.44 -119.26 37.49
C ALA A 367 124.31 -120.78 37.24
N GLU A 368 123.60 -121.18 36.18
CA GLU A 368 123.52 -122.57 35.72
C GLU A 368 124.89 -123.09 35.25
N ILE A 369 125.68 -122.28 34.52
CA ILE A 369 127.05 -122.59 34.12
C ILE A 369 127.94 -122.74 35.36
N ARG A 370 127.96 -121.77 36.28
CA ARG A 370 128.73 -121.88 37.54
C ARG A 370 128.33 -123.10 38.36
N PHE A 371 127.05 -123.44 38.40
CA PHE A 371 126.59 -124.66 39.06
C PHE A 371 127.10 -125.92 38.34
N ILE A 372 127.08 -125.96 37.01
CA ILE A 372 127.63 -127.08 36.22
C ILE A 372 129.16 -127.18 36.35
N GLU A 373 129.87 -126.04 36.41
CA GLU A 373 131.31 -125.98 36.71
C GLU A 373 131.60 -126.53 38.11
N GLU A 374 130.91 -126.04 39.13
CA GLU A 374 131.09 -126.50 40.52
C GLU A 374 130.67 -127.97 40.71
N GLN A 375 129.68 -128.47 39.96
CA GLN A 375 129.30 -129.89 39.93
C GLN A 375 130.32 -130.75 39.16
N THR A 376 130.88 -130.27 38.05
CA THR A 376 131.94 -131.01 37.33
C THR A 376 133.26 -131.00 38.10
N GLU A 377 133.54 -129.97 38.90
CA GLU A 377 134.68 -129.94 39.81
C GLU A 377 134.49 -130.90 41.01
N LYS A 378 133.27 -130.94 41.60
CA LYS A 378 132.90 -131.99 42.57
C LYS A 378 133.05 -133.40 41.97
N LEU A 379 132.52 -133.64 40.77
CA LEU A 379 132.63 -134.93 40.09
C LEU A 379 134.07 -135.31 39.77
N ARG A 380 134.96 -134.36 39.43
CA ARG A 380 136.41 -134.61 39.28
C ARG A 380 137.03 -135.04 40.62
N ALA A 381 136.78 -134.29 41.70
CA ALA A 381 137.28 -134.63 43.03
C ALA A 381 136.74 -135.98 43.54
N GLU A 382 135.48 -136.32 43.23
CA GLU A 382 134.92 -137.64 43.51
C GLU A 382 135.57 -138.74 42.66
N HIS A 383 135.85 -138.48 41.39
CA HIS A 383 136.50 -139.46 40.50
C HIS A 383 137.96 -139.72 40.92
N GLU A 384 138.70 -138.70 41.35
CA GLU A 384 140.05 -138.85 41.93
C GLU A 384 140.03 -139.58 43.27
N ARG A 385 139.05 -139.28 44.13
CA ARG A 385 138.83 -140.02 45.38
C ARG A 385 138.46 -141.48 45.11
N LEU A 386 137.71 -141.76 44.05
CA LEU A 386 137.29 -143.10 43.67
C LEU A 386 138.44 -143.91 43.06
N THR A 387 139.30 -143.33 42.21
CA THR A 387 140.49 -144.05 41.68
C THR A 387 141.47 -144.36 42.81
N ALA A 388 141.77 -143.41 43.69
CA ALA A 388 142.60 -143.66 44.87
C ALA A 388 142.03 -144.76 45.80
N ARG A 389 140.69 -144.77 45.99
CA ARG A 389 140.01 -145.83 46.74
C ARG A 389 140.04 -147.19 46.02
N HIS A 390 140.01 -147.21 44.69
CA HIS A 390 140.06 -148.43 43.90
C HIS A 390 141.45 -149.09 43.90
N GLU A 391 142.53 -148.29 43.94
CA GLU A 391 143.88 -148.82 44.17
C GLU A 391 144.06 -149.44 45.56
N LEU A 392 143.52 -148.78 46.60
CA LEU A 392 143.52 -149.29 47.97
C LEU A 392 142.74 -150.61 48.08
N LEU A 393 141.53 -150.67 47.50
CA LEU A 393 140.70 -151.87 47.51
C LEU A 393 141.33 -153.03 46.72
N SER A 394 142.00 -152.74 45.60
CA SER A 394 142.76 -153.75 44.83
C SER A 394 143.90 -154.37 45.66
N LYS A 395 144.54 -153.58 46.52
CA LYS A 395 145.59 -154.05 47.44
C LYS A 395 145.02 -154.85 48.61
N SER A 396 143.86 -154.48 49.16
CA SER A 396 143.22 -155.25 50.25
C SER A 396 142.53 -156.55 49.79
N LEU A 397 141.98 -156.60 48.58
CA LEU A 397 141.22 -157.76 48.09
C LEU A 397 142.07 -159.04 48.08
N LYS A 398 143.32 -158.93 47.60
CA LYS A 398 144.32 -160.02 47.61
C LYS A 398 144.67 -160.53 49.01
N GLN A 399 144.44 -159.74 50.05
CA GLN A 399 144.63 -160.15 51.44
C GLN A 399 143.38 -160.88 51.97
N THR A 400 142.17 -160.45 51.61
CA THR A 400 140.91 -161.10 52.01
C THR A 400 140.66 -162.46 51.36
N GLU A 401 141.14 -162.68 50.14
CA GLU A 401 141.05 -164.01 49.46
C GLU A 401 141.75 -165.12 50.26
N SER A 402 142.81 -164.79 51.01
CA SER A 402 143.50 -165.74 51.90
C SER A 402 142.70 -166.13 53.16
N GLN A 403 141.76 -165.28 53.60
CA GLN A 403 140.96 -165.47 54.82
C GLN A 403 139.68 -166.28 54.53
N PHE A 404 139.04 -166.06 53.38
CA PHE A 404 137.75 -166.66 53.02
C PHE A 404 137.77 -168.20 52.98
N LEU A 405 138.92 -168.79 52.62
CA LEU A 405 139.15 -170.24 52.61
C LEU A 405 138.99 -170.93 53.99
N ILE A 406 139.05 -170.16 55.08
CA ILE A 406 138.86 -170.65 56.45
C ILE A 406 137.36 -170.64 56.81
N VAL A 407 136.71 -169.47 56.66
CA VAL A 407 135.31 -169.23 57.07
C VAL A 407 134.30 -170.09 56.29
N SER A 408 134.61 -170.44 55.05
CA SER A 408 133.77 -171.30 54.19
C SER A 408 133.41 -172.66 54.82
N LYS A 409 134.17 -173.13 55.82
CA LYS A 409 133.89 -174.40 56.53
C LYS A 409 132.83 -174.28 57.63
N GLU A 410 132.56 -173.09 58.17
CA GLU A 410 131.65 -172.91 59.32
C GLU A 410 130.20 -172.64 58.90
N GLY A 411 129.98 -171.98 57.76
CA GLY A 411 128.65 -171.55 57.31
C GLY A 411 127.63 -172.70 57.15
N LYS A 412 128.08 -173.88 56.72
CA LYS A 412 127.23 -175.07 56.50
C LYS A 412 126.54 -175.61 57.77
N ARG A 413 126.87 -175.08 58.96
CA ARG A 413 126.25 -175.48 60.23
C ARG A 413 124.96 -174.74 60.58
N LEU A 414 124.76 -173.52 60.06
CA LEU A 414 123.65 -172.63 60.46
C LEU A 414 122.44 -172.69 59.51
N GLU A 415 122.62 -173.23 58.31
CA GLU A 415 121.60 -173.25 57.25
C GLU A 415 120.38 -174.14 57.57
N VAL A 416 120.51 -175.07 58.52
CA VAL A 416 119.46 -176.01 58.93
C VAL A 416 118.41 -175.36 59.83
N GLU A 417 118.79 -174.42 60.70
CA GLU A 417 117.94 -173.90 61.78
C GLU A 417 116.90 -172.88 61.29
N ALA A 418 117.14 -172.20 60.16
CA ALA A 418 116.29 -171.09 59.68
C ALA A 418 114.95 -171.54 59.05
N THR A 419 114.83 -172.80 58.61
CA THR A 419 113.75 -173.25 57.73
C THR A 419 112.37 -173.38 58.39
N GLN A 420 112.30 -173.47 59.72
CA GLN A 420 111.06 -173.81 60.43
C GLN A 420 110.14 -172.62 60.74
N VAL A 421 110.66 -171.38 60.74
CA VAL A 421 109.90 -170.19 61.21
C VAL A 421 108.98 -169.60 60.12
N ALA A 422 109.31 -169.77 58.84
CA ALA A 422 108.66 -169.06 57.73
C ALA A 422 107.19 -169.47 57.47
N HIS A 423 106.78 -170.68 57.82
CA HIS A 423 105.53 -171.27 57.32
C HIS A 423 104.24 -170.67 57.94
N HIS A 424 104.32 -170.05 59.12
CA HIS A 424 103.14 -169.64 59.89
C HIS A 424 102.53 -168.27 59.52
N LEU A 425 103.15 -167.49 58.63
CA LEU A 425 102.75 -166.09 58.36
C LEU A 425 101.74 -165.94 57.19
N GLU A 426 101.68 -166.90 56.26
CA GLU A 426 101.15 -166.67 54.91
C GLU A 426 99.63 -166.84 54.75
N THR A 427 98.93 -167.41 55.74
CA THR A 427 97.52 -167.80 55.61
C THR A 427 96.53 -166.66 55.82
N THR A 428 96.82 -165.67 56.67
CA THR A 428 95.85 -164.69 57.17
C THR A 428 95.57 -163.49 56.24
N GLN A 429 96.25 -163.38 55.10
CA GLN A 429 96.16 -162.18 54.23
C GLN A 429 95.22 -162.31 53.02
N ARG A 430 94.70 -163.51 52.72
CA ARG A 430 93.99 -163.79 51.45
C ARG A 430 92.50 -163.46 51.45
N GLU A 431 91.83 -163.47 52.60
CA GLU A 431 90.35 -163.40 52.67
C GLU A 431 89.77 -161.99 52.45
N ARG A 432 90.56 -160.94 52.69
CA ARG A 432 90.08 -159.54 52.73
C ARG A 432 89.63 -158.98 51.38
N HIS A 433 90.22 -159.42 50.27
CA HIS A 433 90.16 -158.71 48.98
C HIS A 433 88.99 -159.10 48.07
N ALA A 434 88.12 -160.04 48.46
CA ALA A 434 87.08 -160.58 47.58
C ALA A 434 85.75 -159.79 47.55
N LEU A 435 85.56 -158.80 48.42
CA LEU A 435 84.25 -158.14 48.64
C LEU A 435 84.13 -156.73 48.04
N GLU A 436 85.19 -156.17 47.46
CA GLU A 436 85.21 -154.76 47.03
C GLU A 436 84.75 -154.56 45.55
N ASP A 437 84.85 -155.60 44.71
CA ASP A 437 84.59 -155.50 43.25
C ASP A 437 83.10 -155.58 42.85
N GLU A 438 82.22 -156.18 43.67
CA GLU A 438 80.84 -156.52 43.27
C GLU A 438 79.91 -155.29 43.18
N ILE A 439 80.20 -154.23 43.93
CA ILE A 439 79.33 -153.04 44.10
C ILE A 439 79.35 -152.10 42.87
N ALA A 440 80.36 -152.21 42.00
CA ALA A 440 80.57 -151.25 40.91
C ALA A 440 79.54 -151.34 39.76
N ALA A 441 78.89 -152.49 39.57
CA ALA A 441 78.09 -152.77 38.37
C ALA A 441 76.68 -152.15 38.37
N GLU A 442 76.02 -152.05 39.52
CA GLU A 442 74.55 -151.90 39.60
C GLU A 442 74.02 -150.46 39.41
N LYS A 443 74.92 -149.48 39.21
CA LYS A 443 74.56 -148.04 39.31
C LYS A 443 74.13 -147.39 37.98
N ASN A 444 74.27 -148.07 36.84
CA ASN A 444 74.19 -147.42 35.52
C ASN A 444 72.75 -147.24 34.98
N ASP A 445 71.80 -148.09 35.38
CA ASP A 445 70.54 -148.30 34.64
C ASP A 445 69.36 -147.37 35.01
N ARG A 446 69.56 -146.37 35.90
CA ARG A 446 68.46 -145.67 36.60
C ARG A 446 68.21 -144.20 36.21
N THR A 447 68.26 -143.87 34.92
CA THR A 447 68.25 -142.48 34.42
C THR A 447 66.98 -142.01 33.66
N THR A 448 65.87 -142.77 33.64
CA THR A 448 64.88 -142.71 32.55
C THR A 448 63.42 -142.29 32.88
N VAL A 449 63.12 -141.64 34.03
CA VAL A 449 61.73 -141.26 34.40
C VAL A 449 61.56 -139.79 34.78
N HIS A 450 61.02 -138.95 33.89
CA HIS A 450 60.89 -137.49 34.12
C HIS A 450 59.63 -136.81 33.51
N LYS A 451 58.47 -137.50 33.46
CA LYS A 451 57.27 -137.01 32.73
C LYS A 451 56.05 -136.59 33.57
N ALA A 452 55.99 -136.87 34.87
CA ALA A 452 54.78 -136.60 35.68
C ALA A 452 54.44 -135.10 35.86
N ALA A 453 55.44 -134.22 35.82
CA ALA A 453 55.25 -132.78 36.10
C ALA A 453 54.48 -132.00 35.01
N HIS A 454 54.30 -132.55 33.80
CA HIS A 454 53.87 -131.76 32.64
C HIS A 454 52.35 -131.54 32.50
N ASN A 455 51.52 -132.28 33.24
CA ASN A 455 50.05 -132.12 33.14
C ASN A 455 49.51 -131.09 34.14
N LEU A 456 50.11 -130.97 35.33
CA LEU A 456 49.66 -130.05 36.38
C LEU A 456 49.79 -128.57 35.96
N THR A 457 50.73 -128.27 35.06
CA THR A 457 51.00 -126.93 34.53
C THR A 457 49.93 -126.41 33.58
N LYS A 458 49.09 -127.26 32.96
CA LYS A 458 48.10 -126.81 31.95
C LYS A 458 46.78 -126.30 32.53
N GLU A 459 46.33 -126.85 33.66
CA GLU A 459 45.14 -126.34 34.36
C GLU A 459 45.44 -125.02 35.07
N THR A 460 46.59 -124.96 35.75
CA THR A 460 47.09 -123.73 36.39
C THR A 460 47.23 -122.59 35.39
N GLN A 461 47.74 -122.84 34.18
CA GLN A 461 47.85 -121.81 33.13
C GLN A 461 46.51 -121.14 32.77
N ARG A 462 45.38 -121.86 32.76
CA ARG A 462 44.07 -121.28 32.40
C ARG A 462 43.48 -120.41 33.52
N LEU A 463 43.57 -120.87 34.77
CA LEU A 463 43.15 -120.05 35.91
C LEU A 463 44.04 -118.80 36.07
N VAL A 464 45.36 -118.95 35.86
CA VAL A 464 46.28 -117.81 35.85
C VAL A 464 45.89 -116.80 34.78
N THR A 465 45.54 -117.18 33.54
CA THR A 465 45.16 -116.19 32.51
C THR A 465 43.96 -115.32 32.90
N GLN A 466 42.88 -115.90 33.45
CA GLN A 466 41.69 -115.12 33.82
C GLN A 466 41.91 -114.27 35.08
N VAL A 467 42.70 -114.76 36.04
CA VAL A 467 43.16 -113.96 37.18
C VAL A 467 43.99 -112.79 36.67
N HIS A 468 44.94 -113.03 35.76
CA HIS A 468 45.86 -112.01 35.28
C HIS A 468 45.17 -110.90 34.48
N GLU A 469 44.14 -111.19 33.68
CA GLU A 469 43.34 -110.16 33.00
C GLU A 469 42.68 -109.19 33.99
N LYS A 470 42.11 -109.70 35.10
CA LYS A 470 41.49 -108.87 36.14
C LYS A 470 42.49 -108.24 37.11
N GLU A 471 43.65 -108.86 37.31
CA GLU A 471 44.80 -108.22 37.95
C GLU A 471 45.33 -107.04 37.12
N VAL A 472 45.38 -107.15 35.79
CA VAL A 472 45.82 -106.07 34.90
C VAL A 472 44.82 -104.91 34.87
N GLU A 473 43.51 -105.16 34.82
CA GLU A 473 42.50 -104.10 34.99
C GLU A 473 42.64 -103.39 36.34
N LEU A 474 42.78 -104.14 37.44
CA LEU A 474 42.99 -103.57 38.77
C LEU A 474 44.35 -102.88 38.92
N ALA A 475 45.40 -103.38 38.27
CA ALA A 475 46.72 -102.76 38.27
C ALA A 475 46.72 -101.45 37.48
N ASN A 476 46.00 -101.39 36.35
CA ASN A 476 45.85 -100.16 35.57
C ASN A 476 45.08 -99.09 36.36
N LEU A 477 43.93 -99.42 36.95
CA LEU A 477 43.18 -98.50 37.82
C LEU A 477 43.98 -98.07 39.07
N ARG A 478 44.74 -99.00 39.67
CA ARG A 478 45.67 -98.66 40.77
C ARG A 478 46.84 -97.81 40.30
N ASN A 479 47.36 -98.02 39.10
CA ASN A 479 48.43 -97.21 38.52
C ASN A 479 47.94 -95.81 38.12
N GLU A 480 46.69 -95.65 37.68
CA GLU A 480 46.11 -94.33 37.43
C GLU A 480 45.84 -93.58 38.74
N MET A 481 45.25 -94.23 39.75
CA MET A 481 45.13 -93.64 41.10
C MET A 481 46.50 -93.35 41.73
N ALA A 482 47.49 -94.24 41.55
CA ALA A 482 48.84 -94.03 42.04
C ALA A 482 49.57 -92.94 41.25
N ARG A 483 49.32 -92.76 39.95
CA ARG A 483 49.90 -91.66 39.18
C ARG A 483 49.29 -90.33 39.60
N VAL A 484 47.96 -90.22 39.71
CA VAL A 484 47.30 -89.01 40.24
C VAL A 484 47.71 -88.75 41.69
N GLY A 485 47.87 -89.80 42.50
CA GLY A 485 48.38 -89.72 43.87
C GLY A 485 49.84 -89.28 43.95
N VAL A 486 50.71 -89.78 43.06
CA VAL A 486 52.11 -89.35 42.92
C VAL A 486 52.18 -87.93 42.38
N ASP A 487 51.38 -87.54 41.40
CA ASP A 487 51.32 -86.18 40.87
C ASP A 487 50.86 -85.21 41.96
N ALA A 488 49.84 -85.56 42.75
CA ALA A 488 49.39 -84.79 43.90
C ALA A 488 50.44 -84.73 45.03
N LEU A 489 51.11 -85.84 45.35
CA LEU A 489 52.21 -85.88 46.32
C LEU A 489 53.46 -85.16 45.81
N ASN A 490 53.71 -85.11 44.50
CA ASN A 490 54.84 -84.42 43.89
C ASN A 490 54.57 -82.91 43.86
N VAL A 491 53.33 -82.49 43.60
CA VAL A 491 52.89 -81.09 43.79
C VAL A 491 52.94 -80.71 45.28
N GLN A 492 52.48 -81.57 46.20
CA GLN A 492 52.62 -81.32 47.65
C GLN A 492 54.08 -81.28 48.10
N ASN A 493 54.93 -82.17 47.62
CA ASN A 493 56.37 -82.15 47.91
C ASN A 493 57.05 -80.94 47.27
N HIS A 494 56.63 -80.48 46.09
CA HIS A 494 57.16 -79.27 45.48
C HIS A 494 56.70 -78.02 46.23
N ILE A 495 55.45 -77.96 46.69
CA ILE A 495 54.97 -76.90 47.59
C ILE A 495 55.72 -76.95 48.93
N ALA A 496 55.87 -78.13 49.54
CA ALA A 496 56.61 -78.31 50.79
C ALA A 496 58.08 -77.91 50.64
N HIS A 497 58.73 -78.33 49.55
CA HIS A 497 60.10 -77.93 49.20
C HIS A 497 60.21 -76.44 48.90
N LEU A 498 59.22 -75.81 48.27
CA LEU A 498 59.20 -74.36 48.07
C LEU A 498 58.98 -73.59 49.39
N THR A 499 58.14 -74.09 50.30
CA THR A 499 58.01 -73.51 51.64
C THR A 499 59.24 -73.76 52.49
N GLU A 500 59.94 -74.89 52.31
CA GLU A 500 61.17 -75.21 53.02
C GLU A 500 62.36 -74.43 52.45
N THR A 501 62.50 -74.26 51.13
CA THR A 501 63.51 -73.34 50.58
C THR A 501 63.18 -71.90 50.93
N GLN A 502 61.92 -71.49 50.97
CA GLN A 502 61.54 -70.17 51.49
C GLN A 502 61.90 -70.03 52.98
N ARG A 503 61.68 -71.07 53.80
CA ARG A 503 62.05 -71.09 55.23
C ARG A 503 63.56 -71.07 55.41
N VAL A 504 64.31 -71.85 54.62
CA VAL A 504 65.77 -71.90 54.62
C VAL A 504 66.35 -70.57 54.15
N LEU A 505 65.84 -69.96 53.06
CA LEU A 505 66.27 -68.65 52.60
C LEU A 505 65.95 -67.54 53.61
N VAL A 506 64.83 -67.59 54.32
CA VAL A 506 64.50 -66.66 55.43
C VAL A 506 65.39 -66.90 56.65
N GLU A 507 65.76 -68.15 56.93
CA GLU A 507 66.70 -68.52 58.00
C GLU A 507 68.16 -68.18 57.63
N GLU A 508 68.55 -68.27 56.36
CA GLU A 508 69.83 -67.82 55.82
C GLU A 508 69.90 -66.30 55.81
N LEU A 509 68.83 -65.61 55.38
CA LEU A 509 68.73 -64.16 55.50
C LEU A 509 68.89 -63.73 56.96
N LYS A 510 68.19 -64.38 57.91
CA LYS A 510 68.39 -64.12 59.36
C LYS A 510 69.79 -64.46 59.86
N ARG A 511 70.44 -65.51 59.35
CA ARG A 511 71.84 -65.84 59.71
C ARG A 511 72.81 -64.82 59.16
N ASP A 512 72.52 -64.26 57.98
CA ASP A 512 73.32 -63.24 57.34
C ASP A 512 73.06 -61.86 57.94
N ASP A 513 71.83 -61.54 58.33
CA ASP A 513 71.49 -60.41 59.22
C ASP A 513 72.23 -60.55 60.55
N GLN A 514 72.23 -61.72 61.19
CA GLN A 514 73.03 -61.99 62.41
C GLN A 514 74.55 -62.01 62.15
N ARG A 515 75.02 -62.22 60.91
CA ARG A 515 76.44 -62.03 60.52
C ARG A 515 76.74 -60.57 60.24
N VAL A 516 75.77 -59.77 59.79
CA VAL A 516 75.86 -58.32 59.64
C VAL A 516 75.81 -57.66 61.00
N GLU A 517 74.90 -58.02 61.91
CA GLU A 517 74.89 -57.55 63.31
C GLU A 517 76.19 -57.90 64.04
N ARG A 518 76.69 -59.15 63.89
CA ARG A 518 78.01 -59.52 64.42
C ARG A 518 79.15 -58.80 63.69
N GLY A 519 79.03 -58.57 62.39
CA GLY A 519 79.98 -57.80 61.60
C GLY A 519 80.02 -56.34 62.02
N GLU A 520 78.88 -55.73 62.34
CA GLU A 520 78.77 -54.38 62.87
C GLU A 520 79.22 -54.31 64.34
N LEU A 521 78.96 -55.34 65.15
CA LEU A 521 79.50 -55.44 66.50
C LEU A 521 81.02 -55.64 66.48
N GLU A 522 81.55 -56.44 65.56
CA GLU A 522 82.98 -56.55 65.31
C GLU A 522 83.53 -55.25 64.71
N ILE A 523 82.83 -54.52 63.85
CA ILE A 523 83.27 -53.21 63.35
C ILE A 523 83.23 -52.17 64.47
N ARG A 524 82.21 -52.17 65.33
CA ARG A 524 82.15 -51.31 66.54
C ARG A 524 83.30 -51.67 67.49
N GLN A 525 83.50 -52.94 67.81
CA GLN A 525 84.60 -53.40 68.68
C GLN A 525 85.98 -53.19 68.04
N ARG A 526 86.12 -53.30 66.71
CA ARG A 526 87.34 -52.99 65.97
C ARG A 526 87.56 -51.48 65.88
N ASN A 527 86.51 -50.67 65.81
CA ASN A 527 86.61 -49.21 65.88
C ASN A 527 86.98 -48.77 67.31
N ASP A 528 86.35 -49.31 68.34
CA ASP A 528 86.74 -49.19 69.75
C ASP A 528 88.20 -49.63 69.98
N GLU A 529 88.60 -50.78 69.42
CA GLU A 529 89.98 -51.23 69.45
C GLU A 529 90.89 -50.33 68.62
N ILE A 530 90.44 -49.76 67.50
CA ILE A 530 91.21 -48.83 66.68
C ILE A 530 91.38 -47.52 67.43
N GLU A 531 90.36 -46.97 68.09
CA GLU A 531 90.49 -45.80 68.97
C GLU A 531 91.42 -46.09 70.15
N LYS A 532 91.28 -47.25 70.82
CA LYS A 532 92.19 -47.66 71.91
C LYS A 532 93.62 -47.93 71.38
N LYS A 533 93.76 -48.49 70.19
CA LYS A 533 95.03 -48.72 69.48
C LYS A 533 95.61 -47.45 68.89
N MET A 534 94.81 -46.42 68.59
CA MET A 534 95.18 -45.10 68.06
C MET A 534 95.56 -44.16 69.19
N LEU A 535 94.82 -44.12 70.29
CA LEU A 535 95.29 -43.54 71.56
C LEU A 535 96.57 -44.21 72.06
N ARG A 536 96.72 -45.52 71.83
CA ARG A 536 97.98 -46.22 72.05
C ARG A 536 99.01 -45.90 70.96
N LEU A 537 98.61 -45.71 69.71
CA LEU A 537 99.47 -45.33 68.59
C LEU A 537 100.01 -43.94 68.85
N ASP A 538 99.22 -42.90 69.06
CA ASP A 538 99.62 -41.56 69.50
C ASP A 538 100.58 -41.57 70.70
N ARG A 539 100.32 -42.41 71.72
CA ARG A 539 101.24 -42.58 72.86
C ARG A 539 102.54 -43.30 72.49
N LEU A 540 102.50 -44.19 71.51
CA LEU A 540 103.67 -44.86 70.93
C LEU A 540 104.33 -44.00 69.85
N ASN A 541 103.63 -43.06 69.21
CA ASN A 541 104.06 -42.23 68.10
C ASN A 541 104.75 -41.00 68.66
N ARG A 542 104.26 -40.40 69.74
CA ARG A 542 105.03 -39.46 70.57
C ARG A 542 106.28 -40.10 71.19
N LYS A 543 106.36 -41.44 71.27
CA LYS A 543 107.59 -42.18 71.61
C LYS A 543 108.41 -42.57 70.38
N TYR A 544 107.77 -42.78 69.23
CA TYR A 544 108.40 -43.17 67.97
C TYR A 544 109.03 -41.95 67.30
N GLU A 545 108.34 -40.81 67.20
CA GLU A 545 108.89 -39.48 66.93
C GLU A 545 110.13 -39.20 67.81
N HIS A 546 110.08 -39.53 69.11
CA HIS A 546 111.20 -39.36 70.05
C HIS A 546 112.37 -40.37 69.87
N LEU A 547 112.23 -41.34 68.96
CA LEU A 547 113.24 -42.34 68.57
C LEU A 547 113.65 -42.23 67.08
N VAL A 548 112.73 -41.81 66.20
CA VAL A 548 112.90 -41.56 64.77
C VAL A 548 113.59 -40.22 64.54
N SER A 549 113.37 -39.22 65.42
CA SER A 549 114.24 -38.04 65.51
C SER A 549 115.67 -38.36 65.97
N LYS A 550 116.05 -39.65 66.05
CA LYS A 550 117.39 -40.18 66.31
C LYS A 550 117.79 -41.30 65.34
N MET A 551 116.94 -41.67 64.38
CA MET A 551 117.22 -42.68 63.34
C MET A 551 116.52 -42.30 62.02
N GLU A 552 117.26 -41.59 61.17
CA GLU A 552 117.00 -41.50 59.73
C GLU A 552 118.07 -42.33 58.97
N ASP A 553 117.81 -42.58 57.69
CA ASP A 553 118.68 -43.19 56.68
C ASP A 553 119.20 -44.63 56.89
N ALA A 554 118.47 -45.60 56.32
CA ALA A 554 119.05 -46.69 55.53
C ALA A 554 118.05 -47.20 54.46
N ASP A 555 118.52 -47.31 53.21
CA ASP A 555 117.99 -48.08 52.08
C ASP A 555 116.53 -47.90 51.61
N THR A 556 116.36 -47.21 50.47
CA THR A 556 115.22 -47.41 49.54
C THR A 556 115.75 -47.64 48.12
N GLY A 557 115.34 -48.73 47.46
CA GLY A 557 115.91 -49.15 46.18
C GLY A 557 115.23 -48.53 44.93
N PRO A 558 115.94 -48.38 43.79
CA PRO A 558 115.35 -47.81 42.57
C PRO A 558 114.22 -48.66 41.96
N LEU A 559 114.15 -49.97 42.26
CA LEU A 559 113.05 -50.84 41.86
C LEU A 559 111.76 -50.57 42.66
N GLU A 560 111.88 -50.16 43.93
CA GLU A 560 110.71 -49.76 44.72
C GLU A 560 110.19 -48.39 44.27
N ALA A 561 111.08 -47.49 43.81
CA ALA A 561 110.67 -46.21 43.24
C ALA A 561 109.82 -46.39 41.95
N THR A 562 110.19 -47.31 41.06
CA THR A 562 109.41 -47.60 39.84
C THR A 562 108.10 -48.34 40.15
N ILE A 563 108.12 -49.33 41.06
CA ILE A 563 106.89 -50.00 41.54
C ILE A 563 105.94 -48.97 42.16
N ASN A 564 106.41 -48.10 43.05
CA ASN A 564 105.59 -47.05 43.67
C ASN A 564 105.04 -46.05 42.64
N ASN A 565 105.76 -45.77 41.55
CA ASN A 565 105.24 -44.89 40.50
C ASN A 565 104.16 -45.58 39.64
N LEU A 566 104.33 -46.86 39.28
CA LEU A 566 103.29 -47.64 38.58
C LEU A 566 102.05 -47.89 39.46
N VAL A 567 102.22 -48.06 40.77
CA VAL A 567 101.12 -48.12 41.75
C VAL A 567 100.40 -46.77 41.83
N ARG A 568 101.13 -45.65 41.76
CA ARG A 568 100.56 -44.28 41.72
C ARG A 568 99.78 -44.03 40.43
N GLU A 569 100.33 -44.36 39.27
CA GLU A 569 99.67 -44.22 37.97
C GLU A 569 98.42 -45.11 37.85
N THR A 570 98.50 -46.38 38.27
CA THR A 570 97.31 -47.25 38.28
C THR A 570 96.29 -46.85 39.35
N LYS A 571 96.66 -46.13 40.40
CA LYS A 571 95.70 -45.51 41.34
C LYS A 571 94.99 -44.32 40.69
N ILE A 572 95.72 -43.40 40.08
CA ILE A 572 95.17 -42.24 39.35
C ILE A 572 94.23 -42.71 38.23
N GLY A 573 94.63 -43.71 37.43
CA GLY A 573 93.79 -44.28 36.38
C GLY A 573 92.50 -44.95 36.89
N ARG A 574 92.50 -45.54 38.09
CA ARG A 574 91.27 -46.04 38.74
C ARG A 574 90.39 -44.89 39.22
N GLU A 575 90.96 -43.85 39.83
CA GLU A 575 90.24 -42.68 40.31
C GLU A 575 89.59 -41.88 39.16
N GLU A 576 90.29 -41.73 38.04
CA GLU A 576 89.72 -41.22 36.79
C GLU A 576 88.58 -42.08 36.25
N ASN A 577 88.73 -43.41 36.25
CA ASN A 577 87.70 -44.32 35.75
C ASN A 577 86.43 -44.26 36.63
N ILE A 578 86.59 -44.24 37.95
CA ILE A 578 85.49 -44.02 38.91
C ILE A 578 84.83 -42.64 38.69
N SER A 579 85.61 -41.59 38.37
CA SER A 579 85.06 -40.27 38.04
C SER A 579 84.24 -40.31 36.74
N LYS A 580 84.77 -40.94 35.68
CA LYS A 580 84.10 -41.15 34.40
C LYS A 580 82.83 -42.01 34.54
N GLN A 581 82.85 -43.05 35.37
CA GLN A 581 81.65 -43.83 35.74
C GLN A 581 80.61 -42.99 36.48
N LYS A 582 81.02 -42.14 37.44
CA LYS A 582 80.09 -41.22 38.13
C LYS A 582 79.49 -40.18 37.19
N MET A 583 80.25 -39.67 36.21
CA MET A 583 79.72 -38.79 35.17
C MET A 583 78.75 -39.53 34.23
N TRP A 584 79.09 -40.75 33.80
CA TRP A 584 78.21 -41.58 32.98
C TRP A 584 76.90 -41.93 33.69
N LEU A 585 76.95 -42.34 34.97
CA LEU A 585 75.75 -42.60 35.77
C LEU A 585 74.86 -41.36 35.89
N ARG A 586 75.44 -40.17 36.16
CA ARG A 586 74.68 -38.91 36.18
C ARG A 586 74.03 -38.59 34.84
N ALA A 587 74.75 -38.79 33.74
CA ALA A 587 74.22 -38.60 32.39
C ALA A 587 73.10 -39.61 32.06
N GLN A 588 73.24 -40.86 32.51
CA GLN A 588 72.23 -41.91 32.35
C GLN A 588 70.96 -41.61 33.17
N THR A 589 71.11 -41.15 34.42
CA THR A 589 69.98 -40.71 35.26
C THR A 589 69.27 -39.49 34.65
N ALA A 590 70.02 -38.50 34.14
CA ALA A 590 69.44 -37.34 33.45
C ALA A 590 68.72 -37.75 32.15
N LEU A 591 69.27 -38.70 31.38
CA LEU A 591 68.63 -39.25 30.19
C LEU A 591 67.32 -39.99 30.51
N VAL A 592 67.30 -40.76 31.62
CA VAL A 592 66.08 -41.45 32.08
C VAL A 592 65.02 -40.44 32.54
N HIS A 593 65.39 -39.39 33.28
CA HIS A 593 64.45 -38.32 33.65
C HIS A 593 63.88 -37.60 32.42
N ALA A 594 64.74 -37.18 31.48
CA ALA A 594 64.29 -36.55 30.24
C ALA A 594 63.39 -37.48 29.40
N ALA A 595 63.64 -38.79 29.40
CA ALA A 595 62.77 -39.77 28.75
C ALA A 595 61.40 -39.87 29.44
N SER A 596 61.34 -39.90 30.78
CA SER A 596 60.06 -39.88 31.51
C SER A 596 59.29 -38.57 31.30
N GLU A 597 59.96 -37.41 31.33
CA GLU A 597 59.34 -36.11 31.06
C GLU A 597 58.79 -36.05 29.62
N THR A 598 59.53 -36.59 28.64
CA THR A 598 59.08 -36.69 27.25
C THR A 598 57.84 -37.59 27.11
N GLN A 599 57.79 -38.70 27.86
CA GLN A 599 56.64 -39.59 27.89
C GLN A 599 55.41 -38.91 28.50
N GLU A 600 55.54 -38.26 29.67
CA GLU A 600 54.44 -37.52 30.28
C GLU A 600 53.95 -36.36 29.40
N LEU A 601 54.87 -35.66 28.72
CA LEU A 601 54.51 -34.60 27.76
C LEU A 601 53.79 -35.16 26.54
N SER A 602 54.15 -36.35 26.07
CA SER A 602 53.43 -37.06 25.00
C SER A 602 52.00 -37.43 25.42
N GLU A 603 51.83 -37.95 26.64
CA GLU A 603 50.52 -38.31 27.20
C GLU A 603 49.63 -37.07 27.41
N ARG A 604 50.17 -35.99 27.99
CA ARG A 604 49.48 -34.69 28.10
C ARG A 604 49.11 -34.10 26.74
N ASN A 605 49.98 -34.24 25.73
CA ASN A 605 49.71 -33.79 24.36
C ASN A 605 48.56 -34.60 23.73
N GLN A 606 48.51 -35.91 23.97
CA GLN A 606 47.41 -36.77 23.51
C GLN A 606 46.09 -36.48 24.23
N GLU A 607 46.13 -36.17 25.53
CA GLU A 607 44.96 -35.72 26.29
C GLU A 607 44.45 -34.35 25.82
N CYS A 608 45.35 -33.41 25.48
CA CYS A 608 44.98 -32.15 24.85
C CYS A 608 44.34 -32.36 23.47
N LYS A 609 44.87 -33.26 22.63
CA LYS A 609 44.27 -33.60 21.32
C LYS A 609 42.86 -34.17 21.46
N SER A 610 42.61 -35.07 22.41
CA SER A 610 41.27 -35.61 22.62
C SER A 610 40.30 -34.55 23.15
N LYS A 611 40.75 -33.67 24.06
CA LYS A 611 39.99 -32.48 24.51
C LYS A 611 39.64 -31.56 23.35
N THR A 612 40.59 -31.23 22.47
CA THR A 612 40.36 -30.42 21.27
C THR A 612 39.32 -31.07 20.35
N SER A 613 39.46 -32.37 20.03
CA SER A 613 38.50 -33.05 19.15
C SER A 613 37.06 -33.09 19.74
N VAL A 614 36.94 -33.25 21.06
CA VAL A 614 35.63 -33.16 21.76
C VAL A 614 35.07 -31.73 21.72
N LEU A 615 35.92 -30.70 21.77
CA LEU A 615 35.50 -29.30 21.62
C LEU A 615 35.09 -28.98 20.17
N GLU A 616 35.81 -29.48 19.16
CA GLU A 616 35.46 -29.37 17.74
C GLU A 616 34.10 -30.04 17.46
N GLN A 617 33.85 -31.24 17.99
CA GLN A 617 32.54 -31.91 17.88
C GLN A 617 31.41 -31.21 18.64
N LYS A 618 31.71 -30.47 19.71
CA LYS A 618 30.73 -29.60 20.38
C LYS A 618 30.47 -28.33 19.55
N GLN A 619 31.52 -27.72 19.00
CA GLN A 619 31.42 -26.56 18.11
C GLN A 619 30.60 -26.89 16.86
N LEU A 620 30.85 -28.03 16.20
CA LEU A 620 30.09 -28.46 15.02
C LEU A 620 28.60 -28.67 15.32
N ARG A 621 28.24 -29.24 16.49
CA ARG A 621 26.85 -29.31 16.93
C ARG A 621 26.23 -27.95 17.18
N LEU A 622 26.88 -27.10 17.97
CA LEU A 622 26.41 -25.73 18.24
C LEU A 622 26.28 -24.89 16.97
N GLN A 623 27.15 -25.11 15.97
CA GLN A 623 27.04 -24.49 14.64
C GLN A 623 25.87 -25.05 13.82
N HIS A 624 25.57 -26.36 13.93
CA HIS A 624 24.43 -26.96 13.27
C HIS A 624 23.11 -26.50 13.90
N GLU A 625 23.00 -26.55 15.23
CA GLU A 625 21.89 -26.03 16.03
C GLU A 625 21.66 -24.54 15.72
N LEU A 626 22.72 -23.73 15.65
CA LEU A 626 22.63 -22.33 15.22
C LEU A 626 22.10 -22.18 13.79
N GLN A 627 22.50 -23.04 12.84
CA GLN A 627 22.00 -23.00 11.46
C GLN A 627 20.53 -23.45 11.34
N GLU A 628 20.07 -24.34 12.22
CA GLU A 628 18.67 -24.75 12.33
C GLU A 628 17.82 -23.62 12.94
N MET A 629 18.22 -23.06 14.08
CA MET A 629 17.59 -21.87 14.66
C MET A 629 17.58 -20.68 13.67
N GLN A 630 18.64 -20.52 12.86
CA GLN A 630 18.67 -19.52 11.79
C GLN A 630 17.78 -19.87 10.59
N ARG A 631 17.41 -21.14 10.35
CA ARG A 631 16.35 -21.48 9.39
C ARG A 631 14.99 -21.16 9.99
N GLU A 632 14.70 -21.65 11.20
CA GLU A 632 13.45 -21.38 11.90
C GLU A 632 13.15 -19.88 12.03
N LEU A 633 14.13 -19.05 12.39
CA LEU A 633 13.97 -17.60 12.44
C LEU A 633 13.67 -16.98 11.06
N ARG A 634 14.22 -17.52 9.97
CA ARG A 634 13.88 -17.07 8.60
C ARG A 634 12.49 -17.53 8.19
N ASP A 635 12.11 -18.76 8.52
CA ASP A 635 10.80 -19.31 8.15
C ASP A 635 9.67 -18.67 8.98
N LEU A 636 9.93 -18.36 10.25
CA LEU A 636 9.08 -17.49 11.07
C LEU A 636 9.02 -16.06 10.52
N SER A 637 10.15 -15.46 10.12
CA SER A 637 10.15 -14.13 9.48
C SER A 637 9.40 -14.10 8.16
N ASN A 638 9.47 -15.18 7.37
CA ASN A 638 8.70 -15.36 6.13
C ASN A 638 7.20 -15.53 6.43
N GLY A 639 6.86 -16.29 7.49
CA GLY A 639 5.48 -16.41 7.99
C GLY A 639 4.91 -15.07 8.46
N ILE A 640 5.68 -14.30 9.23
CA ILE A 640 5.32 -12.94 9.67
C ILE A 640 5.16 -12.01 8.46
N ALA A 641 6.05 -12.08 7.46
CA ALA A 641 5.91 -11.30 6.23
C ALA A 641 4.65 -11.69 5.43
N SER A 642 4.31 -12.99 5.37
CA SER A 642 3.04 -13.46 4.78
C SER A 642 1.84 -12.92 5.54
N LEU A 643 1.84 -13.01 6.88
CA LEU A 643 0.75 -12.50 7.72
C LEU A 643 0.61 -10.97 7.64
N HIS A 644 1.70 -10.21 7.45
CA HIS A 644 1.63 -8.78 7.14
C HIS A 644 1.08 -8.51 5.73
N ALA A 645 1.46 -9.31 4.72
CA ALA A 645 0.86 -9.22 3.39
C ALA A 645 -0.64 -9.56 3.42
N ASP A 646 -1.05 -10.56 4.22
CA ASP A 646 -2.45 -10.94 4.43
C ASP A 646 -3.23 -9.89 5.21
N THR A 647 -2.62 -9.27 6.22
CA THR A 647 -3.17 -8.11 6.93
C THR A 647 -3.34 -6.93 5.98
N GLY A 648 -2.37 -6.68 5.08
CA GLY A 648 -2.48 -5.68 4.02
C GLY A 648 -3.59 -5.99 3.02
N ARG A 649 -3.75 -7.26 2.61
CA ARG A 649 -4.85 -7.72 1.75
C ARG A 649 -6.21 -7.55 2.44
N LEU A 650 -6.32 -7.93 3.71
CA LEU A 650 -7.52 -7.78 4.52
C LEU A 650 -7.87 -6.31 4.73
N ASN A 651 -6.91 -5.44 5.08
CA ASN A 651 -7.13 -4.01 5.21
C ASN A 651 -7.54 -3.37 3.87
N GLY A 652 -6.97 -3.83 2.74
CA GLY A 652 -7.41 -3.43 1.40
C GLY A 652 -8.83 -3.89 1.05
N LEU A 653 -9.24 -5.08 1.50
CA LEU A 653 -10.61 -5.58 1.34
C LEU A 653 -11.59 -4.84 2.27
N ILE A 654 -11.22 -4.56 3.52
CA ILE A 654 -11.99 -3.77 4.48
C ILE A 654 -12.18 -2.35 3.96
N SER A 655 -11.13 -1.71 3.42
CA SER A 655 -11.23 -0.38 2.81
C SER A 655 -12.16 -0.35 1.60
N ARG A 656 -12.08 -1.35 0.69
CA ARG A 656 -13.00 -1.47 -0.46
C ARG A 656 -14.43 -1.81 -0.05
N GLN A 657 -14.61 -2.60 1.00
CA GLN A 657 -15.94 -2.94 1.53
C GLN A 657 -16.54 -1.78 2.31
N GLY A 658 -15.71 -0.97 2.97
CA GLY A 658 -16.06 0.31 3.58
C GLY A 658 -16.50 1.32 2.52
N SER A 659 -15.66 1.62 1.52
CA SER A 659 -16.05 2.55 0.44
C SER A 659 -17.31 2.09 -0.30
N ARG A 660 -17.47 0.78 -0.53
CA ARG A 660 -18.70 0.22 -1.12
C ARG A 660 -19.90 0.29 -0.17
N HIS A 661 -19.69 0.22 1.14
CA HIS A 661 -20.76 0.42 2.13
C HIS A 661 -21.17 1.89 2.16
N ASP A 662 -20.21 2.82 2.14
CA ASP A 662 -20.45 4.26 2.07
C ASP A 662 -21.13 4.66 0.74
N GLU A 663 -20.71 4.09 -0.40
CA GLU A 663 -21.40 4.22 -1.70
C GLU A 663 -22.85 3.74 -1.60
N LEU A 664 -23.10 2.58 -0.99
CA LEU A 664 -24.45 2.03 -0.81
C LEU A 664 -25.29 2.88 0.15
N LEU A 665 -24.73 3.35 1.27
CA LEU A 665 -25.40 4.25 2.21
C LEU A 665 -25.75 5.59 1.55
N ASN A 666 -24.83 6.18 0.80
CA ASN A 666 -25.08 7.40 0.03
C ASN A 666 -26.15 7.18 -1.05
N SER A 667 -26.16 6.01 -1.72
CA SER A 667 -27.21 5.68 -2.69
C SER A 667 -28.57 5.46 -2.04
N ASN A 668 -28.62 4.80 -0.87
CA ASN A 668 -29.86 4.65 -0.09
C ASN A 668 -30.35 6.01 0.41
N HIS A 669 -29.47 6.90 0.88
CA HIS A 669 -29.87 8.23 1.32
C HIS A 669 -30.33 9.12 0.16
N ALA A 670 -29.72 8.98 -1.03
CA ALA A 670 -30.25 9.59 -2.24
C ALA A 670 -31.67 9.07 -2.56
N PHE A 671 -31.89 7.75 -2.53
CA PHE A 671 -33.23 7.18 -2.71
C PHE A 671 -34.22 7.61 -1.62
N GLU A 672 -33.81 7.75 -0.35
CA GLU A 672 -34.64 8.30 0.74
C GLU A 672 -35.05 9.75 0.46
N LEU A 673 -34.12 10.58 -0.05
CA LEU A 673 -34.41 11.96 -0.45
C LEU A 673 -35.33 12.00 -1.68
N ASP A 674 -35.05 11.18 -2.69
CA ASP A 674 -35.85 11.06 -3.91
C ASP A 674 -37.28 10.62 -3.57
N PHE A 675 -37.47 9.53 -2.81
CA PHE A 675 -38.78 9.08 -2.34
C PHE A 675 -39.47 10.13 -1.46
N ALA A 676 -38.73 10.90 -0.65
CA ALA A 676 -39.30 12.02 0.10
C ALA A 676 -39.69 13.20 -0.80
N THR A 677 -39.05 13.41 -1.96
CA THR A 677 -39.51 14.39 -2.95
C THR A 677 -40.72 13.88 -3.74
N GLU A 678 -40.71 12.63 -4.22
CA GLU A 678 -41.87 11.99 -4.85
C GLU A 678 -43.09 12.01 -3.93
N LEU A 679 -42.91 11.71 -2.64
CA LEU A 679 -44.00 11.77 -1.65
C LEU A 679 -44.56 13.20 -1.52
N ARG A 680 -43.71 14.23 -1.44
CA ARG A 680 -44.17 15.63 -1.39
C ARG A 680 -44.85 16.09 -2.69
N GLU A 681 -44.43 15.59 -3.84
CA GLU A 681 -45.09 15.86 -5.12
C GLU A 681 -46.45 15.14 -5.22
N LEU A 682 -46.56 13.92 -4.70
CA LEU A 682 -47.82 13.18 -4.56
C LEU A 682 -48.77 13.85 -3.55
N GLU A 683 -48.25 14.34 -2.42
CA GLU A 683 -49.01 15.15 -1.45
C GLU A 683 -49.50 16.46 -2.08
N ALA A 684 -48.62 17.21 -2.77
CA ALA A 684 -48.97 18.47 -3.43
C ALA A 684 -50.00 18.28 -4.56
N THR A 685 -49.87 17.20 -5.36
CA THR A 685 -50.87 16.86 -6.39
C THR A 685 -52.18 16.36 -5.78
N SER A 686 -52.16 15.63 -4.66
CA SER A 686 -53.36 15.28 -3.90
C SER A 686 -54.07 16.52 -3.36
N ILE A 687 -53.36 17.44 -2.71
CA ILE A 687 -53.90 18.72 -2.21
C ILE A 687 -54.48 19.56 -3.37
N SER A 688 -53.81 19.60 -4.52
CA SER A 688 -54.32 20.27 -5.73
C SER A 688 -55.62 19.65 -6.24
N MET A 689 -55.72 18.31 -6.24
CA MET A 689 -56.92 17.59 -6.64
C MET A 689 -58.05 17.71 -5.62
N GLU A 690 -57.74 17.77 -4.32
CA GLU A 690 -58.71 18.07 -3.25
C GLU A 690 -59.24 19.50 -3.35
N ALA A 691 -58.37 20.49 -3.60
CA ALA A 691 -58.77 21.88 -3.83
C ALA A 691 -59.69 22.01 -5.06
N ARG A 692 -59.38 21.34 -6.18
CA ARG A 692 -60.27 21.24 -7.34
C ARG A 692 -61.57 20.52 -7.02
N ALA A 693 -61.54 19.47 -6.19
CA ALA A 693 -62.74 18.78 -5.74
C ALA A 693 -63.55 19.61 -4.71
N ALA A 694 -62.95 20.60 -4.07
CA ALA A 694 -63.63 21.59 -3.22
C ALA A 694 -64.29 22.67 -4.08
N SER A 695 -63.61 23.22 -5.10
CA SER A 695 -64.21 24.20 -6.01
C SER A 695 -65.41 23.60 -6.76
N LEU A 696 -65.26 22.39 -7.32
CA LEU A 696 -66.37 21.67 -7.98
C LEU A 696 -67.54 21.37 -7.03
N ARG A 697 -67.27 21.17 -5.72
CA ARG A 697 -68.34 21.07 -4.71
C ARG A 697 -69.00 22.42 -4.45
N GLN A 698 -68.26 23.53 -4.39
CA GLN A 698 -68.84 24.87 -4.25
C GLN A 698 -69.68 25.24 -5.48
N GLU A 699 -69.13 25.09 -6.68
CA GLU A 699 -69.82 25.29 -7.96
C GLU A 699 -71.13 24.49 -8.03
N LYS A 700 -71.12 23.22 -7.57
CA LYS A 700 -72.34 22.41 -7.44
C LYS A 700 -73.35 23.02 -6.47
N HIS A 701 -72.93 23.49 -5.28
CA HIS A 701 -73.85 24.12 -4.32
C HIS A 701 -74.42 25.44 -4.86
N GLU A 702 -73.62 26.26 -5.54
CA GLU A 702 -74.09 27.47 -6.22
C GLU A 702 -75.08 27.16 -7.34
N LEU A 703 -74.83 26.13 -8.15
CA LEU A 703 -75.76 25.70 -9.19
C LEU A 703 -77.08 25.19 -8.60
N VAL A 704 -77.03 24.41 -7.50
CA VAL A 704 -78.24 23.98 -6.78
C VAL A 704 -79.01 25.18 -6.20
N ALA A 705 -78.32 26.16 -5.61
CA ALA A 705 -78.97 27.38 -5.10
C ALA A 705 -79.62 28.20 -6.23
N ARG A 706 -78.98 28.30 -7.40
CA ARG A 706 -79.56 28.94 -8.60
C ARG A 706 -80.78 28.18 -9.12
N VAL A 707 -80.77 26.85 -9.10
CA VAL A 707 -81.95 26.02 -9.46
C VAL A 707 -83.11 26.30 -8.51
N VAL A 708 -82.87 26.31 -7.19
CA VAL A 708 -83.93 26.58 -6.18
C VAL A 708 -84.54 27.97 -6.34
N GLU A 709 -83.76 29.00 -6.68
CA GLU A 709 -84.33 30.34 -6.97
C GLU A 709 -85.11 30.37 -8.29
N VAL A 710 -84.69 29.62 -9.33
CA VAL A 710 -85.47 29.46 -10.57
C VAL A 710 -86.79 28.73 -10.31
N GLU A 711 -86.79 27.66 -9.49
CA GLU A 711 -88.00 26.97 -9.04
C GLU A 711 -88.93 27.92 -8.26
N ARG A 712 -88.37 28.75 -7.36
CA ARG A 712 -89.13 29.76 -6.61
C ARG A 712 -89.75 30.82 -7.52
N GLN A 713 -89.05 31.23 -8.57
CA GLN A 713 -89.58 32.17 -9.58
C GLN A 713 -90.67 31.51 -10.44
N LEU A 714 -90.52 30.24 -10.82
CA LEU A 714 -91.52 29.49 -11.58
C LEU A 714 -92.84 29.38 -10.79
N MET A 715 -92.77 28.99 -9.51
CA MET A 715 -93.92 28.96 -8.61
C MET A 715 -94.60 30.33 -8.44
N LEU A 716 -93.82 31.43 -8.44
CA LEU A 716 -94.36 32.80 -8.36
C LEU A 716 -95.10 33.19 -9.64
N TRP A 717 -94.60 32.80 -10.81
CA TRP A 717 -95.29 33.02 -12.10
C TRP A 717 -96.55 32.17 -12.23
N GLU A 718 -96.52 30.91 -11.80
CA GLU A 718 -97.70 30.04 -11.80
C GLU A 718 -98.82 30.61 -10.92
N LYS A 719 -98.50 31.14 -9.74
CA LYS A 719 -99.47 31.81 -8.86
C LYS A 719 -100.05 33.10 -9.49
N LYS A 720 -99.27 33.87 -10.27
CA LYS A 720 -99.80 35.03 -11.02
C LYS A 720 -100.82 34.59 -12.07
N ILE A 721 -100.52 33.52 -12.81
CA ILE A 721 -101.40 32.98 -13.86
C ILE A 721 -102.70 32.42 -13.27
N GLN A 722 -102.68 31.90 -12.04
CA GLN A 722 -103.89 31.49 -11.32
C GLN A 722 -104.78 32.70 -10.98
N LEU A 723 -104.21 33.75 -10.38
CA LEU A 723 -104.94 34.97 -10.04
C LEU A 723 -105.54 35.67 -11.28
N GLU A 724 -104.81 35.70 -12.40
CA GLU A 724 -105.32 36.26 -13.66
C GLU A 724 -106.58 35.52 -14.15
N LYS A 725 -106.56 34.18 -14.14
CA LYS A 725 -107.71 33.34 -14.50
C LYS A 725 -108.90 33.54 -13.56
N GLU A 726 -108.65 33.67 -12.25
CA GLU A 726 -109.69 33.96 -11.26
C GLU A 726 -110.33 35.33 -11.51
N THR A 727 -109.54 36.37 -11.86
CA THR A 727 -110.10 37.70 -12.20
C THR A 727 -110.89 37.70 -13.50
N GLN A 728 -110.49 36.93 -14.52
CA GLN A 728 -111.24 36.81 -15.77
C GLN A 728 -112.58 36.08 -15.56
N ALA A 729 -112.62 35.03 -14.74
CA ALA A 729 -113.85 34.32 -14.39
C ALA A 729 -114.85 35.17 -13.58
N ALA A 730 -114.38 36.22 -12.90
CA ALA A 730 -115.22 37.14 -12.13
C ALA A 730 -115.83 38.29 -12.97
N LEU A 731 -115.57 38.34 -14.29
CA LEU A 731 -115.86 39.47 -15.19
C LEU A 731 -116.76 39.10 -16.38
N ASP A 732 -117.53 38.02 -16.27
CA ASP A 732 -118.38 37.47 -17.34
C ASP A 732 -119.74 38.23 -17.51
N PRO A 733 -120.06 38.84 -18.67
CA PRO A 733 -121.23 39.72 -18.83
C PRO A 733 -122.62 39.07 -18.97
N GLU A 734 -122.78 37.74 -18.97
CA GLU A 734 -124.09 37.12 -19.29
C GLU A 734 -125.17 37.24 -18.18
N ILE A 735 -124.84 37.70 -16.98
CA ILE A 735 -125.76 37.79 -15.85
C ILE A 735 -126.51 39.15 -15.85
N GLY A 736 -127.75 39.19 -16.38
CA GLY A 736 -128.70 40.28 -16.07
C GLY A 736 -129.74 40.71 -17.12
N GLN A 737 -129.75 40.18 -18.35
CA GLN A 737 -130.53 40.77 -19.47
C GLN A 737 -132.08 40.70 -19.40
N ALA A 738 -132.69 40.18 -18.33
CA ALA A 738 -134.12 39.85 -18.31
C ALA A 738 -135.05 41.08 -18.14
N GLU A 739 -134.67 42.06 -17.31
CA GLU A 739 -135.62 43.06 -16.78
C GLU A 739 -135.88 44.23 -17.74
N ALA A 740 -134.88 44.64 -18.52
CA ALA A 740 -134.97 45.80 -19.41
C ALA A 740 -136.11 45.68 -20.45
N ARG A 741 -136.35 44.48 -20.99
CA ARG A 741 -137.34 44.21 -22.05
C ARG A 741 -138.81 44.26 -21.57
N SER A 742 -139.04 44.57 -20.28
CA SER A 742 -140.38 44.75 -19.73
C SER A 742 -140.91 46.18 -19.89
N MET A 743 -140.05 47.20 -19.88
CA MET A 743 -140.48 48.61 -19.80
C MET A 743 -140.91 49.20 -21.14
N GLU A 744 -140.38 48.71 -22.26
CA GLU A 744 -140.61 49.26 -23.60
C GLU A 744 -142.07 49.15 -24.08
N LYS A 745 -142.86 48.23 -23.52
CA LYS A 745 -144.21 47.89 -24.01
C LYS A 745 -145.33 48.81 -23.52
N GLU A 746 -145.09 49.60 -22.48
CA GLU A 746 -146.09 50.50 -21.91
C GLU A 746 -146.25 51.78 -22.75
N ILE A 747 -145.11 52.35 -23.19
CA ILE A 747 -144.99 53.65 -23.87
C ILE A 747 -145.82 53.72 -25.17
N HIS A 748 -145.90 52.62 -25.92
CA HIS A 748 -146.53 52.61 -27.25
C HIS A 748 -148.05 52.90 -27.22
N ARG A 749 -148.75 52.61 -26.11
CA ARG A 749 -150.23 52.74 -26.04
C ARG A 749 -150.73 54.18 -26.03
N MET A 750 -149.92 55.14 -25.57
CA MET A 750 -150.33 56.55 -25.49
C MET A 750 -150.30 57.28 -26.85
N GLN A 751 -149.48 56.81 -27.79
CA GLN A 751 -149.19 57.50 -29.05
C GLN A 751 -150.42 57.55 -29.99
N LEU A 752 -151.19 56.46 -30.07
CA LEU A 752 -152.31 56.28 -31.02
C LEU A 752 -153.52 57.22 -30.78
N ARG A 753 -153.58 57.94 -29.64
CA ARG A 753 -154.74 58.78 -29.30
C ARG A 753 -154.64 60.23 -29.80
N LEU A 754 -153.46 60.64 -30.26
CA LEU A 754 -153.16 62.03 -30.66
C LEU A 754 -153.34 62.26 -32.18
N GLU A 755 -153.07 61.22 -32.99
CA GLU A 755 -153.02 61.27 -34.46
C GLU A 755 -154.37 61.60 -35.14
N ALA A 756 -155.49 61.35 -34.45
CA ALA A 756 -156.83 61.51 -35.02
C ALA A 756 -157.29 62.97 -35.17
N LEU A 757 -156.74 63.91 -34.38
CA LEU A 757 -157.19 65.31 -34.36
C LEU A 757 -156.54 66.20 -35.43
N GLN A 758 -155.36 65.81 -35.92
CA GLN A 758 -154.48 66.71 -36.68
C GLN A 758 -154.92 66.89 -38.15
N ARG A 759 -155.36 65.79 -38.79
CA ARG A 759 -155.59 65.70 -40.24
C ARG A 759 -156.62 66.69 -40.82
N SER A 760 -157.48 67.30 -39.99
CA SER A 760 -158.49 68.27 -40.43
C SER A 760 -158.00 69.73 -40.45
N GLN A 761 -156.82 70.05 -39.90
CA GLN A 761 -156.28 71.42 -39.91
C GLN A 761 -155.23 71.64 -41.00
N GLU A 762 -154.54 70.59 -41.44
CA GLU A 762 -153.34 70.68 -42.29
C GLU A 762 -153.62 71.15 -43.72
N GLN A 763 -154.81 70.88 -44.25
CA GLN A 763 -155.15 71.09 -45.65
C GLN A 763 -155.22 72.58 -46.05
N MET A 764 -155.36 73.51 -45.10
CA MET A 764 -155.30 74.96 -45.35
C MET A 764 -153.89 75.55 -45.12
N LEU A 765 -152.93 74.76 -44.64
CA LEU A 765 -151.55 75.21 -44.38
C LEU A 765 -150.62 74.95 -45.58
N GLN A 766 -150.89 73.90 -46.37
CA GLN A 766 -150.05 73.49 -47.51
C GLN A 766 -149.86 74.57 -48.58
N ASP A 767 -150.91 75.34 -48.90
CA ASP A 767 -150.83 76.40 -49.92
C ASP A 767 -149.90 77.56 -49.51
N MET A 768 -149.71 77.77 -48.20
CA MET A 768 -148.85 78.82 -47.64
C MET A 768 -147.39 78.35 -47.50
N GLU A 769 -147.13 77.04 -47.36
CA GLU A 769 -145.77 76.47 -47.28
C GLU A 769 -145.01 76.53 -48.62
N GLN A 770 -145.71 76.34 -49.75
CA GLN A 770 -145.07 76.35 -51.09
C GLN A 770 -144.35 77.66 -51.42
N ALA A 771 -144.76 78.78 -50.83
CA ALA A 771 -144.10 80.07 -50.99
C ALA A 771 -142.71 80.10 -50.31
N VAL A 772 -142.56 79.47 -49.14
CA VAL A 772 -141.31 79.44 -48.37
C VAL A 772 -140.28 78.51 -49.03
N HIS A 773 -140.70 77.33 -49.49
CA HIS A 773 -139.81 76.40 -50.17
C HIS A 773 -139.20 76.98 -51.46
N LYS A 774 -139.90 77.89 -52.16
CA LYS A 774 -139.32 78.64 -53.30
C LYS A 774 -138.15 79.55 -52.90
N ARG A 775 -138.10 80.06 -51.67
CA ARG A 775 -136.97 80.86 -51.17
C ARG A 775 -135.76 79.97 -50.87
N ASP A 776 -136.00 78.81 -50.29
CA ASP A 776 -134.95 77.86 -49.86
C ASP A 776 -134.22 77.22 -51.05
N VAL A 777 -134.98 76.84 -52.10
CA VAL A 777 -134.43 76.34 -53.38
C VAL A 777 -133.51 77.37 -54.07
N ILE A 778 -133.66 78.66 -53.80
CA ILE A 778 -132.76 79.70 -54.32
C ILE A 778 -131.47 79.78 -53.47
N ALA A 779 -131.57 79.67 -52.14
CA ALA A 779 -130.42 79.67 -51.24
C ALA A 779 -129.50 78.45 -51.45
N MET A 780 -130.07 77.25 -51.51
CA MET A 780 -129.29 76.01 -51.65
C MET A 780 -128.61 75.90 -53.03
N ARG A 781 -129.24 76.41 -54.10
CA ARG A 781 -128.68 76.41 -55.46
C ARG A 781 -127.48 77.36 -55.65
N GLY A 782 -127.21 78.24 -54.67
CA GLY A 782 -126.01 79.07 -54.63
C GLY A 782 -124.75 78.38 -54.09
N ARG A 783 -124.87 77.21 -53.43
CA ARG A 783 -123.75 76.54 -52.73
C ARG A 783 -123.22 75.27 -53.40
N SER A 784 -123.82 74.80 -54.50
CA SER A 784 -123.47 73.51 -55.15
C SER A 784 -122.66 73.66 -56.45
N LYS A 785 -121.33 73.71 -56.35
CA LYS A 785 -120.38 73.42 -57.45
C LYS A 785 -119.13 72.72 -56.89
N LYS A 786 -118.76 71.57 -57.49
CA LYS A 786 -117.85 70.50 -57.00
C LYS A 786 -118.53 69.48 -56.07
N GLU A 787 -118.29 68.15 -56.14
CA GLU A 787 -117.74 67.27 -57.20
C GLU A 787 -118.12 65.78 -56.88
N GLN A 788 -117.84 64.81 -57.77
CA GLN A 788 -118.48 63.46 -57.88
C GLN A 788 -117.44 62.42 -58.40
N GLU A 789 -117.52 61.07 -58.38
CA GLU A 789 -118.37 59.93 -57.87
C GLU A 789 -117.58 58.61 -58.17
N ALA A 790 -117.88 57.34 -57.81
CA ALA A 790 -118.77 56.60 -56.88
C ALA A 790 -118.26 55.11 -56.76
N GLU A 791 -118.97 54.20 -56.05
CA GLU A 791 -118.67 52.75 -55.87
C GLU A 791 -119.94 51.87 -56.14
N LEU A 792 -119.96 50.53 -56.32
CA LEU A 792 -118.97 49.42 -56.33
C LEU A 792 -119.52 48.23 -57.19
N THR A 793 -118.81 47.10 -57.38
CA THR A 793 -119.42 45.84 -57.93
C THR A 793 -118.63 44.52 -57.76
N PHE A 794 -119.36 43.39 -57.87
CA PHE A 794 -118.92 41.99 -57.65
C PHE A 794 -117.70 41.51 -58.46
N ALA A 795 -117.46 42.07 -59.66
CA ALA A 795 -116.31 41.70 -60.50
C ALA A 795 -114.93 41.93 -59.82
N ALA A 796 -114.88 42.82 -58.82
CA ALA A 796 -113.70 43.05 -58.00
C ALA A 796 -113.25 41.82 -57.20
N LEU A 797 -114.15 40.88 -56.87
CA LEU A 797 -113.82 39.72 -56.03
C LEU A 797 -112.99 38.65 -56.79
N THR A 798 -113.42 38.30 -58.01
CA THR A 798 -112.68 37.40 -58.91
C THR A 798 -111.39 38.04 -59.41
N ALA A 799 -111.36 39.37 -59.59
CA ALA A 799 -110.12 40.09 -59.80
C ALA A 799 -109.17 39.97 -58.59
N LYS A 800 -109.67 40.07 -57.35
CA LYS A 800 -108.86 39.87 -56.14
C LYS A 800 -108.21 38.48 -56.09
N VAL A 801 -108.96 37.42 -56.38
CA VAL A 801 -108.41 36.04 -56.43
C VAL A 801 -107.33 35.89 -57.51
N SER A 802 -107.52 36.46 -58.71
CA SER A 802 -106.49 36.39 -59.76
C SER A 802 -105.26 37.26 -59.44
N THR A 803 -105.42 38.39 -58.73
CA THR A 803 -104.28 39.16 -58.22
C THR A 803 -103.51 38.40 -57.13
N LEU A 804 -104.17 37.66 -56.24
CA LEU A 804 -103.51 36.84 -55.22
C LEU A 804 -102.73 35.66 -55.85
N GLN A 805 -103.30 34.98 -56.85
CA GLN A 805 -102.56 33.95 -57.61
C GLN A 805 -101.36 34.53 -58.38
N ASN A 806 -101.50 35.74 -58.93
CA ASN A 806 -100.39 36.44 -59.59
C ASN A 806 -99.34 36.98 -58.59
N GLN A 807 -99.74 37.35 -57.37
CA GLN A 807 -98.81 37.71 -56.29
C GLN A 807 -98.04 36.49 -55.79
N LEU A 808 -98.68 35.33 -55.61
CA LEU A 808 -98.00 34.07 -55.28
C LEU A 808 -96.98 33.69 -56.37
N ARG A 809 -97.40 33.73 -57.65
CA ARG A 809 -96.51 33.55 -58.82
C ARG A 809 -95.50 34.69 -59.03
N LYS A 810 -95.59 35.77 -58.27
CA LYS A 810 -94.57 36.83 -58.23
C LYS A 810 -93.57 36.51 -57.12
N SER A 811 -94.02 36.15 -55.92
CA SER A 811 -93.14 35.66 -54.85
C SER A 811 -92.37 34.41 -55.25
N GLU A 812 -92.94 33.44 -55.97
CA GLU A 812 -92.20 32.27 -56.49
C GLU A 812 -91.11 32.64 -57.50
N ARG A 813 -91.34 33.68 -58.31
CA ARG A 813 -90.35 34.18 -59.26
C ARG A 813 -89.28 35.01 -58.56
N ASP A 814 -89.64 35.76 -57.54
CA ASP A 814 -88.72 36.60 -56.77
C ASP A 814 -87.89 35.77 -55.78
N THR A 815 -88.43 34.68 -55.20
CA THR A 815 -87.61 33.66 -54.51
C THR A 815 -86.73 32.90 -55.50
N SER A 816 -87.21 32.52 -56.69
CA SER A 816 -86.35 31.92 -57.73
C SER A 816 -85.24 32.87 -58.20
N ARG A 817 -85.48 34.18 -58.20
CA ARG A 817 -84.46 35.21 -58.48
C ARG A 817 -83.48 35.37 -57.33
N LEU A 818 -83.94 35.38 -56.08
CA LEU A 818 -83.08 35.42 -54.90
C LEU A 818 -82.22 34.15 -54.80
N ASP A 819 -82.77 32.97 -55.07
CA ASP A 819 -82.04 31.70 -55.06
C ASP A 819 -80.98 31.64 -56.18
N LYS A 820 -81.29 32.19 -57.37
CA LYS A 820 -80.29 32.42 -58.42
C LYS A 820 -79.25 33.47 -58.01
N SER A 821 -79.66 34.54 -57.35
CA SER A 821 -78.76 35.59 -56.85
C SER A 821 -77.79 35.02 -55.80
N ILE A 822 -78.28 34.22 -54.86
CA ILE A 822 -77.49 33.50 -53.84
C ILE A 822 -76.51 32.53 -54.52
N ARG A 823 -76.94 31.76 -55.54
CA ARG A 823 -76.02 30.89 -56.30
C ARG A 823 -74.96 31.69 -57.05
N THR A 824 -75.30 32.84 -57.66
CA THR A 824 -74.28 33.72 -58.27
C THR A 824 -73.38 34.40 -57.25
N GLN A 825 -73.87 34.73 -56.05
CA GLN A 825 -73.07 35.26 -54.94
C GLN A 825 -72.15 34.19 -54.35
N LEU A 826 -72.56 32.91 -54.32
CA LEU A 826 -71.71 31.79 -53.90
C LEU A 826 -70.62 31.48 -54.93
N VAL A 827 -70.94 31.49 -56.24
CA VAL A 827 -69.94 31.34 -57.31
C VAL A 827 -68.99 32.55 -57.32
N ALA A 828 -69.50 33.77 -57.19
CA ALA A 828 -68.68 34.97 -57.04
C ALA A 828 -67.85 34.92 -55.74
N GLY A 829 -68.36 34.34 -54.65
CA GLY A 829 -67.63 34.13 -53.40
C GLY A 829 -66.50 33.10 -53.54
N GLN A 830 -66.71 32.02 -54.29
CA GLN A 830 -65.66 31.06 -54.65
C GLN A 830 -64.62 31.67 -55.59
N GLU A 831 -65.04 32.49 -56.55
CA GLU A 831 -64.13 33.18 -57.46
C GLU A 831 -63.37 34.32 -56.77
N ILE A 832 -64.00 35.05 -55.82
CA ILE A 832 -63.32 35.98 -54.91
C ILE A 832 -62.36 35.23 -53.98
N SER A 833 -62.71 34.03 -53.49
CA SER A 833 -61.79 33.20 -52.69
C SER A 833 -60.57 32.77 -53.51
N PHE A 834 -60.77 32.35 -54.75
CA PHE A 834 -59.68 31.99 -55.67
C PHE A 834 -58.84 33.21 -56.06
N GLN A 835 -59.47 34.38 -56.26
CA GLN A 835 -58.77 35.65 -56.47
C GLN A 835 -58.00 36.08 -55.21
N LEU A 836 -58.52 35.85 -54.00
CA LEU A 836 -57.85 36.18 -52.74
C LEU A 836 -56.64 35.26 -52.49
N GLU A 837 -56.76 33.97 -52.80
CA GLU A 837 -55.66 33.00 -52.75
C GLU A 837 -54.57 33.35 -53.78
N LYS A 838 -54.97 33.64 -55.02
CA LYS A 838 -54.09 34.14 -56.10
C LYS A 838 -53.41 35.46 -55.72
N VAL A 839 -54.14 36.41 -55.15
CA VAL A 839 -53.59 37.69 -54.66
C VAL A 839 -52.67 37.44 -53.46
N SER A 840 -52.92 36.46 -52.60
CA SER A 840 -51.97 36.11 -51.52
C SER A 840 -50.66 35.51 -52.04
N ALA A 841 -50.71 34.74 -53.12
CA ALA A 841 -49.54 34.22 -53.81
C ALA A 841 -48.79 35.34 -54.56
N GLU A 842 -49.52 36.24 -55.23
CA GLU A 842 -48.97 37.43 -55.86
C GLU A 842 -48.36 38.38 -54.82
N VAL A 843 -48.96 38.56 -53.64
CA VAL A 843 -48.40 39.34 -52.53
C VAL A 843 -47.08 38.73 -52.06
N LYS A 844 -46.98 37.41 -51.84
CA LYS A 844 -45.70 36.75 -51.50
C LYS A 844 -44.63 36.96 -52.59
N VAL A 845 -45.00 36.82 -53.86
CA VAL A 845 -44.11 37.12 -54.98
C VAL A 845 -43.74 38.61 -55.03
N HIS A 846 -44.65 39.52 -54.64
CA HIS A 846 -44.39 40.95 -54.52
C HIS A 846 -43.55 41.31 -53.29
N GLU A 847 -43.59 40.54 -52.21
CA GLU A 847 -42.72 40.65 -51.03
C GLU A 847 -41.30 40.16 -51.36
N GLU A 848 -41.15 39.00 -52.01
CA GLU A 848 -39.86 38.52 -52.51
C GLU A 848 -39.27 39.47 -53.58
N ARG A 849 -40.12 39.97 -54.48
CA ARG A 849 -39.77 41.01 -55.45
C ARG A 849 -39.48 42.35 -54.77
N GLY A 850 -40.10 42.63 -53.63
CA GLY A 850 -39.87 43.80 -52.78
C GLY A 850 -38.52 43.74 -52.07
N VAL A 851 -38.18 42.60 -51.48
CA VAL A 851 -36.88 42.34 -50.83
C VAL A 851 -35.75 42.35 -51.87
N SER A 852 -35.96 41.79 -53.06
CA SER A 852 -34.98 41.85 -54.15
C SER A 852 -34.89 43.24 -54.79
N LEU A 853 -36.00 43.99 -54.93
CA LEU A 853 -35.93 45.42 -55.26
C LEU A 853 -35.21 46.20 -54.17
N GLN A 854 -35.42 45.94 -52.88
CA GLN A 854 -34.75 46.65 -51.80
C GLN A 854 -33.24 46.38 -51.81
N ARG A 855 -32.81 45.15 -52.12
CA ARG A 855 -31.40 44.84 -52.38
C ARG A 855 -30.87 45.59 -53.60
N SER A 856 -31.63 45.65 -54.70
CA SER A 856 -31.29 46.37 -55.93
C SER A 856 -31.24 47.90 -55.75
N ILE A 857 -32.17 48.47 -54.98
CA ILE A 857 -32.21 49.87 -54.58
C ILE A 857 -31.03 50.18 -53.67
N ASN A 858 -30.69 49.31 -52.72
CA ASN A 858 -29.52 49.48 -51.87
C ASN A 858 -28.21 49.44 -52.67
N THR A 859 -28.06 48.55 -53.65
CA THR A 859 -26.86 48.54 -54.53
C THR A 859 -26.87 49.70 -55.55
N ALA A 860 -28.04 50.16 -56.02
CA ALA A 860 -28.17 51.33 -56.88
C ALA A 860 -27.88 52.64 -56.13
N LEU A 861 -28.37 52.78 -54.90
CA LEU A 861 -28.04 53.88 -53.98
C LEU A 861 -26.57 53.86 -53.61
N TYR A 862 -25.99 52.68 -53.34
CA TYR A 862 -24.56 52.54 -53.10
C TYR A 862 -23.72 52.99 -54.30
N ASN A 863 -24.08 52.55 -55.51
CA ASN A 863 -23.42 52.99 -56.73
C ASN A 863 -23.65 54.49 -57.00
N LYS A 864 -24.85 55.01 -56.78
CA LYS A 864 -25.17 56.45 -56.89
C LYS A 864 -24.31 57.26 -55.92
N GLN A 865 -24.15 56.82 -54.67
CA GLN A 865 -23.29 57.46 -53.69
C GLN A 865 -21.82 57.42 -54.14
N ARG A 866 -21.31 56.26 -54.59
CA ARG A 866 -19.96 56.15 -55.17
C ARG A 866 -19.75 57.08 -56.37
N TYR A 867 -20.73 57.22 -57.26
CA TYR A 867 -20.67 58.16 -58.38
C TYR A 867 -20.76 59.62 -57.93
N ILE A 868 -21.57 59.95 -56.91
CA ILE A 868 -21.63 61.28 -56.30
C ILE A 868 -20.30 61.63 -55.63
N ASP A 869 -19.68 60.71 -54.89
CA ASP A 869 -18.40 60.93 -54.23
C ASP A 869 -17.26 61.03 -55.24
N ALA A 870 -17.24 60.20 -56.29
CA ALA A 870 -16.32 60.36 -57.41
C ALA A 870 -16.52 61.69 -58.16
N ALA A 871 -17.77 62.10 -58.39
CA ALA A 871 -18.10 63.40 -58.99
C ALA A 871 -17.75 64.57 -58.07
N ALA A 872 -17.87 64.43 -56.75
CA ALA A 872 -17.48 65.44 -55.77
C ALA A 872 -15.95 65.48 -55.56
N ARG A 873 -15.24 64.36 -55.73
CA ARG A 873 -13.77 64.32 -55.86
C ARG A 873 -13.35 65.05 -57.13
N LYS A 874 -13.96 64.74 -58.28
CA LYS A 874 -13.70 65.41 -59.57
C LYS A 874 -14.11 66.89 -59.57
N LEU A 875 -15.19 67.29 -58.91
CA LEU A 875 -15.61 68.68 -58.78
C LEU A 875 -14.72 69.47 -57.82
N ARG A 876 -14.19 68.85 -56.75
CA ARG A 876 -13.14 69.46 -55.90
C ARG A 876 -11.82 69.60 -56.66
N MET A 877 -11.49 68.65 -57.53
CA MET A 877 -10.32 68.72 -58.41
C MET A 877 -10.50 69.79 -59.51
N ILE A 878 -11.66 69.86 -60.15
CA ILE A 878 -12.04 70.92 -61.09
C ILE A 878 -12.01 72.27 -60.39
N LYS A 879 -12.63 72.46 -59.22
CA LYS A 879 -12.55 73.72 -58.46
C LYS A 879 -11.11 74.11 -58.10
N ARG A 880 -10.21 73.14 -57.87
CA ARG A 880 -8.78 73.41 -57.69
C ARG A 880 -8.10 73.86 -58.99
N PHE A 881 -8.37 73.21 -60.12
CA PHE A 881 -7.90 73.68 -61.43
C PHE A 881 -8.49 75.04 -61.80
N ASP A 882 -9.76 75.29 -61.52
CA ASP A 882 -10.44 76.56 -61.73
C ASP A 882 -9.83 77.66 -60.84
N SER A 883 -9.45 77.35 -59.59
CA SER A 883 -8.69 78.29 -58.75
C SER A 883 -7.26 78.55 -59.22
N LEU A 884 -6.62 77.59 -59.93
CA LEU A 884 -5.35 77.82 -60.63
C LEU A 884 -5.57 78.71 -61.87
N CYS A 885 -6.53 78.37 -62.73
CA CYS A 885 -6.85 79.11 -63.96
C CYS A 885 -7.40 80.52 -63.68
N ARG A 886 -8.04 80.74 -62.53
CA ARG A 886 -8.48 82.06 -62.03
C ARG A 886 -7.44 82.76 -61.12
N GLY A 887 -6.26 82.17 -60.92
CA GLY A 887 -5.11 82.81 -60.28
C GLY A 887 -5.15 82.98 -58.76
N VAL A 888 -6.00 82.25 -58.02
CA VAL A 888 -6.15 82.38 -56.55
C VAL A 888 -5.93 81.04 -55.86
N GLY A 889 -4.68 80.68 -55.60
CA GLY A 889 -4.34 79.44 -54.90
C GLY A 889 -2.85 79.06 -54.92
N THR A 890 -2.10 79.53 -55.92
CA THR A 890 -0.64 79.52 -55.94
C THR A 890 -0.11 80.70 -56.75
N GLY A 891 0.63 81.61 -56.12
CA GLY A 891 1.87 82.04 -56.77
C GLY A 891 2.75 80.79 -56.90
N SER A 892 3.30 80.54 -58.09
CA SER A 892 3.84 79.24 -58.50
C SER A 892 4.58 78.48 -57.40
N LEU A 893 3.95 77.45 -56.82
CA LEU A 893 4.68 76.46 -56.02
C LEU A 893 5.31 75.48 -57.00
N ASP A 894 6.63 75.34 -56.92
CA ASP A 894 7.41 74.56 -57.87
C ASP A 894 6.88 73.15 -58.11
N ASN A 895 7.06 72.71 -59.36
CA ASN A 895 6.59 71.42 -59.87
C ASN A 895 7.06 70.24 -58.99
N GLU A 896 8.22 70.37 -58.34
CA GLU A 896 8.76 69.42 -57.38
C GLU A 896 7.87 69.25 -56.13
N GLN A 897 7.36 70.35 -55.56
CA GLN A 897 6.46 70.29 -54.40
C GLN A 897 5.12 69.65 -54.76
N ALA A 898 4.62 69.88 -55.98
CA ALA A 898 3.40 69.23 -56.48
C ALA A 898 3.61 67.72 -56.65
N ASN A 899 4.73 67.30 -57.26
CA ASN A 899 5.07 65.89 -57.46
C ASN A 899 5.33 65.14 -56.15
N PHE A 900 5.97 65.78 -55.16
CA PHE A 900 6.15 65.19 -53.83
C PHE A 900 4.80 64.94 -53.13
N LYS A 901 3.88 65.92 -53.18
CA LYS A 901 2.51 65.78 -52.65
C LYS A 901 1.73 64.67 -53.39
N LEU A 902 1.95 64.49 -54.71
CA LEU A 902 1.33 63.42 -55.50
C LEU A 902 1.83 62.02 -55.12
N LYS A 903 3.15 61.82 -54.94
CA LYS A 903 3.72 60.54 -54.47
C LYS A 903 3.16 60.16 -53.10
N LYS A 904 3.21 61.09 -52.14
CA LYS A 904 2.71 60.89 -50.77
C LYS A 904 1.22 60.52 -50.73
N ALA A 905 0.41 61.01 -51.68
CA ALA A 905 -0.99 60.62 -51.81
C ALA A 905 -1.18 59.20 -52.36
N LYS A 906 -0.39 58.77 -53.35
CA LYS A 906 -0.45 57.40 -53.91
C LYS A 906 -0.05 56.34 -52.88
N GLU A 907 1.07 56.57 -52.18
CA GLU A 907 1.52 55.70 -51.08
C GLU A 907 0.47 55.55 -49.96
N GLY A 908 -0.32 56.61 -49.71
CA GLY A 908 -1.43 56.55 -48.75
C GLY A 908 -2.55 55.60 -49.19
N ILE A 909 -2.93 55.63 -50.47
CA ILE A 909 -3.98 54.77 -51.03
C ILE A 909 -3.52 53.30 -51.05
N GLU A 910 -2.26 53.03 -51.39
CA GLU A 910 -1.70 51.67 -51.41
C GLU A 910 -1.63 51.06 -50.00
N LYS A 911 -1.26 51.86 -48.99
CA LYS A 911 -1.32 51.44 -47.57
C LYS A 911 -2.76 51.12 -47.14
N VAL A 912 -3.76 51.89 -47.56
CA VAL A 912 -5.17 51.59 -47.28
C VAL A 912 -5.62 50.29 -47.96
N ARG A 913 -5.28 50.04 -49.23
CA ARG A 913 -5.60 48.76 -49.90
C ARG A 913 -4.99 47.56 -49.15
N ALA A 914 -3.73 47.66 -48.73
CA ALA A 914 -3.05 46.60 -47.99
C ALA A 914 -3.72 46.29 -46.64
N ILE A 915 -4.14 47.33 -45.90
CA ILE A 915 -4.85 47.19 -44.63
C ILE A 915 -6.23 46.56 -44.83
N VAL A 916 -7.01 46.97 -45.85
CA VAL A 916 -8.34 46.38 -46.12
C VAL A 916 -8.22 44.90 -46.49
N SER A 917 -7.25 44.50 -47.31
CA SER A 917 -7.02 43.08 -47.64
C SER A 917 -6.50 42.25 -46.44
N MET A 918 -5.84 42.88 -45.47
CA MET A 918 -5.48 42.24 -44.20
C MET A 918 -6.71 42.05 -43.29
N LEU A 919 -7.59 43.06 -43.19
CA LEU A 919 -8.83 42.99 -42.42
C LEU A 919 -9.82 41.96 -42.99
N GLU A 920 -9.92 41.87 -44.33
CA GLU A 920 -10.72 40.88 -45.06
C GLU A 920 -10.28 39.44 -44.73
N LYS A 921 -8.97 39.20 -44.60
CA LYS A 921 -8.42 37.91 -44.16
C LYS A 921 -8.61 37.61 -42.68
N GLN A 922 -8.85 38.63 -41.85
CA GLN A 922 -9.02 38.49 -40.41
C GLN A 922 -10.48 38.34 -39.97
N ASN A 923 -11.45 38.84 -40.75
CA ASN A 923 -12.87 38.88 -40.36
C ASN A 923 -13.81 38.35 -41.46
N PRO A 924 -13.99 37.01 -41.57
CA PRO A 924 -14.82 36.41 -42.63
C PRO A 924 -16.28 36.88 -42.65
N HIS A 925 -16.83 37.24 -41.48
CA HIS A 925 -18.21 37.71 -41.33
C HIS A 925 -18.44 39.14 -41.91
N LEU A 926 -17.40 39.85 -42.32
CA LEU A 926 -17.47 41.16 -42.97
C LEU A 926 -17.19 41.11 -44.48
N ALA A 927 -17.09 39.92 -45.07
CA ALA A 927 -16.73 39.71 -46.48
C ALA A 927 -17.70 40.32 -47.51
N GLU A 928 -18.96 40.63 -47.16
CA GLU A 928 -19.87 41.35 -48.07
C GLU A 928 -19.70 42.89 -48.01
N VAL A 929 -19.05 43.41 -46.96
CA VAL A 929 -18.93 44.85 -46.67
C VAL A 929 -17.55 45.38 -47.02
N LEU A 930 -16.47 44.67 -46.67
CA LEU A 930 -15.09 45.12 -46.91
C LEU A 930 -14.76 45.32 -48.40
N PRO A 931 -15.17 44.43 -49.34
CA PRO A 931 -14.98 44.68 -50.78
C PRO A 931 -15.76 45.88 -51.29
N ARG A 932 -16.96 46.15 -50.73
CA ARG A 932 -17.71 47.38 -51.06
C ARG A 932 -16.91 48.62 -50.63
N VAL A 933 -16.39 48.63 -49.40
CA VAL A 933 -15.57 49.74 -48.88
C VAL A 933 -14.31 49.96 -49.71
N LEU A 934 -13.62 48.89 -50.13
CA LEU A 934 -12.48 48.97 -51.06
C LEU A 934 -12.86 49.69 -52.37
N LEU A 935 -14.02 49.34 -52.95
CA LEU A 935 -14.55 49.92 -54.19
C LEU A 935 -14.94 51.41 -54.10
N LEU A 936 -14.92 52.06 -52.92
CA LEU A 936 -15.07 53.51 -52.77
C LEU A 936 -13.74 54.28 -52.92
N ALA A 937 -12.62 53.63 -52.62
CA ALA A 937 -11.28 54.19 -52.77
C ALA A 937 -10.83 54.23 -54.24
N GLU A 938 -11.48 53.45 -55.11
CA GLU A 938 -11.21 53.39 -56.54
C GLU A 938 -12.11 54.38 -57.32
N ASP A 939 -11.71 54.73 -58.53
CA ASP A 939 -12.58 55.47 -59.46
C ASP A 939 -13.49 54.47 -60.18
N PRO A 940 -14.82 54.70 -60.24
CA PRO A 940 -15.72 53.81 -60.96
C PRO A 940 -15.35 53.79 -62.46
N PRO A 941 -15.49 52.63 -63.14
CA PRO A 941 -15.15 52.50 -64.55
C PRO A 941 -15.97 53.47 -65.41
N PRO A 942 -15.44 53.89 -66.58
CA PRO A 942 -16.18 54.75 -67.48
C PRO A 942 -17.47 54.06 -67.94
N LEU A 943 -18.55 54.83 -68.01
CA LEU A 943 -19.79 54.41 -68.66
C LEU A 943 -19.53 54.26 -70.16
N ASN A 944 -19.30 53.03 -70.61
CA ASN A 944 -19.61 52.66 -71.99
C ASN A 944 -21.09 52.96 -72.21
N LYS A 945 -21.40 53.60 -73.35
CA LYS A 945 -22.77 53.76 -73.84
C LYS A 945 -23.19 52.52 -74.62
#